data_AF-A0A918UMP8-F1
#
_entry.id   AF-A0A918UMP8-F1
#
_cell.length_a   1.000
_cell.length_b   1.000
_cell.length_c   1.000
_cell.angle_alpha   90.00
_cell.angle_beta   90.00
_cell.angle_gamma   90.00
#
_symmetry.space_group_name_H-M   'P 1'
#
loop_
_entity.id
_entity.type
_entity.pdbx_description
1 polymer ?
#
loop_
_entity_poly.entity_id
_entity_poly.type
_entity_poly.pdbx_seq_one_letter_code
_entity_poly.pdbx_strand_id
1 'polypeptide(L)'
;MTNRAGRRRARRLAIGSAVVLALAGMNGPWLYRFGTEQYHQYAINRPEYKAENGHWEIVDFPEEYRQNTIHAALLRTGKVLLIAGSGNNQDNFDAKRFDTRIWDPVKGTVKKVPTPKDLFCTGHTQLANGNLLIAGGTKRYEKLKGDVTKAGGLMIVHNENPDRPITLPAGTKFTGKENGKTFVSKDPVLVPRAEKKFDPATGKFLGNDPGLGRIYVEAAKSGAKYETGTEDNYRIQGLTGVDARNTYGIAQKLALDKKDFQGIRDAFEFDPVAEKYIKVDPMKEARWYPTLTTLSDGRILSLSGLDEIGQLVPGKNEVYDPDTKRWTYTKEVRQFPTYPAISLMQNGELFYSGANAGYGPDDVGRDPGIWDLDTNRFTKIPGMSDKDRLETAATVLLPPAQDEKYMVIGGGGVGESRKSSAKTRLVDLLADDPRFVDGPSLDKGTRYPQASILPDDTVLISGGSEDYRGRGDSNILEARIYDAKTDRMSRVADPLVGRNYHSGSILLPDGRVMFFGSDSLYADKANTKPGKFEQRIEIYTPPYLYRDARPSLSGGPKTIERGGSATFATQHASSVESARLIRPSASTHVTDVDQKSIALALKTTKDGITVTVPKNRNLVQSGWYMLFVTDDQGTPSEAQWVKVP
;
A
#
# COMPACT_ATOMS: atom_id res chain seq x y z
N MET A 1 -86.46 -4.51 5.37
CA MET A 1 -85.39 -3.58 5.81
C MET A 1 -84.23 -4.41 6.35
N THR A 2 -83.42 -4.95 5.44
CA THR A 2 -82.44 -6.00 5.73
C THR A 2 -81.02 -5.44 5.60
N ASN A 3 -80.33 -5.37 6.73
CA ASN A 3 -78.87 -5.40 6.91
C ASN A 3 -77.97 -4.43 6.08
N ARG A 4 -78.44 -3.25 5.69
CA ARG A 4 -77.59 -2.19 5.08
C ARG A 4 -76.60 -1.57 6.07
N ALA A 5 -76.96 -1.48 7.35
CA ALA A 5 -76.11 -0.89 8.39
C ALA A 5 -74.90 -1.80 8.73
N GLY A 6 -75.11 -3.11 8.83
CA GLY A 6 -74.05 -4.10 9.07
C GLY A 6 -73.01 -4.15 7.95
N ARG A 7 -73.42 -4.10 6.68
CA ARG A 7 -72.51 -4.06 5.52
C ARG A 7 -71.65 -2.80 5.47
N ARG A 8 -72.18 -1.62 5.82
CA ARG A 8 -71.39 -0.38 5.89
C ARG A 8 -70.34 -0.44 7.01
N ARG A 9 -70.70 -1.00 8.17
CA ARG A 9 -69.77 -1.16 9.31
C ARG A 9 -68.66 -2.16 8.98
N ALA A 10 -69.01 -3.30 8.39
CA ALA A 10 -68.04 -4.30 7.93
C ALA A 10 -67.09 -3.74 6.85
N ARG A 11 -67.60 -2.97 5.88
CA ARG A 11 -66.77 -2.33 4.85
C ARG A 11 -65.82 -1.28 5.44
N ARG A 12 -66.27 -0.48 6.41
CA ARG A 12 -65.40 0.49 7.11
C ARG A 12 -64.31 -0.20 7.93
N LEU A 13 -64.64 -1.29 8.62
CA LEU A 13 -63.67 -2.12 9.32
C LEU A 13 -62.66 -2.75 8.35
N ALA A 14 -63.12 -3.34 7.25
CA ALA A 14 -62.24 -3.94 6.25
C ALA A 14 -61.30 -2.91 5.60
N ILE A 15 -61.81 -1.72 5.25
CA ILE A 15 -60.98 -0.62 4.72
C ILE A 15 -60.01 -0.12 5.79
N GLY A 16 -60.46 0.06 7.03
CA GLY A 16 -59.60 0.46 8.15
C GLY A 16 -58.46 -0.54 8.39
N SER A 17 -58.78 -1.83 8.43
CA SER A 17 -57.78 -2.90 8.57
C SER A 17 -56.82 -2.95 7.38
N ALA A 18 -57.32 -2.79 6.14
CA ALA A 18 -56.47 -2.74 4.96
C ALA A 18 -55.51 -1.54 4.96
N VAL A 19 -55.98 -0.37 5.41
CA VAL A 19 -55.14 0.84 5.56
C VAL A 19 -54.09 0.64 6.65
N VAL A 20 -54.45 0.06 7.80
CA VAL A 20 -53.49 -0.24 8.88
C VAL A 20 -52.45 -1.26 8.44
N LEU A 21 -52.84 -2.32 7.73
CA LEU A 21 -51.91 -3.31 7.18
C LEU A 21 -51.01 -2.71 6.10
N ALA A 22 -51.52 -1.83 5.25
CA ALA A 22 -50.72 -1.10 4.26
C ALA A 22 -49.70 -0.18 4.95
N LEU A 23 -50.12 0.58 5.97
CA LEU A 23 -49.21 1.44 6.75
C LEU A 23 -48.18 0.63 7.52
N ALA A 24 -48.55 -0.51 8.11
CA ALA A 24 -47.61 -1.41 8.78
C ALA A 24 -46.65 -2.06 7.78
N GLY A 25 -47.11 -2.44 6.60
CA GLY A 25 -46.26 -2.98 5.52
C GLY A 25 -45.29 -1.93 4.94
N MET A 26 -45.72 -0.67 4.84
CA MET A 26 -44.88 0.44 4.37
C MET A 26 -43.85 0.90 5.41
N ASN A 27 -44.22 0.94 6.70
CA ASN A 27 -43.34 1.41 7.77
C ASN A 27 -42.55 0.28 8.47
N GLY A 28 -42.98 -0.98 8.34
CA GLY A 28 -42.35 -2.14 8.98
C GLY A 28 -40.87 -2.32 8.64
N PRO A 29 -40.45 -2.24 7.35
CA PRO A 29 -39.05 -2.29 6.98
C PRO A 29 -38.21 -1.14 7.57
N TRP A 30 -38.80 0.06 7.69
CA TRP A 30 -38.12 1.21 8.28
C TRP A 30 -37.95 1.06 9.80
N LEU A 31 -39.01 0.65 10.51
CA LEU A 31 -38.96 0.35 11.95
C LEU A 31 -37.98 -0.78 12.27
N TYR A 32 -37.95 -1.84 11.44
CA TYR A 32 -37.01 -2.94 11.58
C TYR A 32 -35.56 -2.47 11.38
N ARG A 33 -35.29 -1.66 10.33
CA ARG A 33 -33.96 -1.07 10.11
C ARG A 33 -33.53 -0.15 11.25
N PHE A 34 -34.43 0.71 11.71
CA PHE A 34 -34.15 1.60 12.84
C PHE A 34 -33.87 0.81 14.12
N GLY A 35 -34.69 -0.19 14.44
CA GLY A 35 -34.51 -1.05 15.60
C GLY A 35 -33.23 -1.88 15.54
N THR A 36 -32.87 -2.42 14.37
CA THR A 36 -31.62 -3.16 14.17
C THR A 36 -30.39 -2.25 14.25
N GLU A 37 -30.46 -1.02 13.73
CA GLU A 37 -29.39 -0.03 13.86
C GLU A 37 -29.20 0.40 15.32
N GLN A 38 -30.27 0.73 16.04
CA GLN A 38 -30.19 1.08 17.46
C GLN A 38 -29.66 -0.08 18.30
N TYR A 39 -30.08 -1.31 18.01
CA TYR A 39 -29.53 -2.50 18.66
C TYR A 39 -28.05 -2.70 18.33
N HIS A 40 -27.63 -2.51 17.08
CA HIS A 40 -26.24 -2.60 16.67
C HIS A 40 -25.39 -1.55 17.41
N GLN A 41 -25.80 -0.29 17.41
CA GLN A 41 -25.14 0.79 18.14
C GLN A 41 -25.06 0.51 19.65
N TYR A 42 -26.13 -0.01 20.25
CA TYR A 42 -26.12 -0.46 21.64
C TYR A 42 -25.10 -1.59 21.85
N ALA A 43 -25.16 -2.64 21.03
CA ALA A 43 -24.33 -3.83 21.17
C ALA A 43 -22.83 -3.53 21.05
N ILE A 44 -22.42 -2.78 20.03
CA ILE A 44 -21.01 -2.42 19.81
C ILE A 44 -20.47 -1.44 20.87
N ASN A 45 -21.37 -0.75 21.58
CA ASN A 45 -20.99 0.21 22.61
C ASN A 45 -20.93 -0.36 24.03
N ARG A 46 -21.29 -1.63 24.23
CA ARG A 46 -21.21 -2.28 25.54
C ARG A 46 -19.75 -2.45 25.99
N PRO A 47 -19.43 -2.22 27.28
CA PRO A 47 -18.09 -2.44 27.81
C PRO A 47 -17.55 -3.84 27.51
N GLU A 48 -18.38 -4.88 27.68
CA GLU A 48 -17.99 -6.26 27.40
C GLU A 48 -17.60 -6.47 25.93
N TYR A 49 -18.37 -5.88 25.00
CA TYR A 49 -18.06 -5.97 23.57
C TYR A 49 -16.75 -5.28 23.24
N LYS A 50 -16.54 -4.06 23.75
CA LYS A 50 -15.32 -3.29 23.50
C LYS A 50 -14.07 -3.95 24.10
N ALA A 51 -14.19 -4.57 25.27
CA ALA A 51 -13.09 -5.31 25.92
C ALA A 51 -12.64 -6.54 25.12
N GLU A 52 -13.51 -7.13 24.31
CA GLU A 52 -13.22 -8.28 23.44
C GLU A 52 -12.84 -7.86 22.02
N ASN A 53 -13.49 -6.83 21.47
CA ASN A 53 -13.48 -6.51 20.04
C ASN A 53 -12.85 -5.15 19.70
N GLY A 54 -12.56 -4.32 20.70
CA GLY A 54 -12.17 -2.93 20.47
C GLY A 54 -13.33 -2.09 19.92
N HIS A 55 -13.00 -0.93 19.35
CA HIS A 55 -14.01 0.00 18.85
C HIS A 55 -13.43 0.93 17.77
N TRP A 56 -14.27 1.36 16.83
CA TRP A 56 -13.93 2.26 15.75
C TRP A 56 -14.59 3.64 15.95
N GLU A 57 -13.87 4.69 15.56
CA GLU A 57 -14.38 6.05 15.58
C GLU A 57 -13.94 6.78 14.31
N ILE A 58 -14.84 7.58 13.72
CA ILE A 58 -14.48 8.48 12.61
C ILE A 58 -13.92 9.77 13.21
N VAL A 59 -12.75 10.19 12.75
CA VAL A 59 -12.16 11.49 13.11
C VAL A 59 -12.80 12.58 12.26
N ASP A 60 -13.35 13.60 12.90
CA ASP A 60 -13.85 14.78 12.19
C ASP A 60 -12.69 15.72 11.80
N PHE A 61 -12.42 15.80 10.49
CA PHE A 61 -11.50 16.77 9.92
C PHE A 61 -12.31 17.94 9.33
N PRO A 62 -12.00 19.20 9.71
CA PRO A 62 -12.63 20.36 9.08
C PRO A 62 -12.43 20.32 7.57
N GLU A 63 -13.46 20.72 6.81
CA GLU A 63 -13.50 20.56 5.36
C GLU A 63 -12.28 21.16 4.65
N GLU A 64 -11.80 22.31 5.14
CA GLU A 64 -10.62 23.01 4.61
C GLU A 64 -9.29 22.23 4.73
N TYR A 65 -9.23 21.23 5.60
CA TYR A 65 -8.06 20.37 5.80
C TYR A 65 -8.21 19.00 5.14
N ARG A 66 -9.39 18.63 4.65
CA ARG A 66 -9.61 17.37 3.95
C ARG A 66 -8.72 17.30 2.70
N GLN A 67 -8.26 16.09 2.40
CA GLN A 67 -7.47 15.78 1.22
C GLN A 67 -7.62 14.28 0.92
N ASN A 68 -7.21 13.87 -0.27
CA ASN A 68 -7.15 12.46 -0.64
C ASN A 68 -5.84 11.87 -0.14
N THR A 69 -5.76 11.54 1.14
CA THR A 69 -4.54 10.98 1.75
C THR A 69 -4.26 9.59 1.20
N ILE A 70 -3.06 9.39 0.65
CA ILE A 70 -2.65 8.14 -0.03
C ILE A 70 -1.37 7.56 0.59
N HIS A 71 -0.57 8.40 1.23
CA HIS A 71 0.54 7.96 2.06
C HIS A 71 0.37 8.54 3.45
N ALA A 72 0.77 7.77 4.47
CA ALA A 72 0.94 8.30 5.81
C ALA A 72 2.20 7.76 6.46
N ALA A 73 2.81 8.56 7.32
CA ALA A 73 3.94 8.12 8.15
C ALA A 73 3.81 8.69 9.55
N LEU A 74 4.04 7.86 10.57
CA LEU A 74 4.18 8.36 11.94
C LEU A 74 5.56 8.99 12.10
N LEU A 75 5.61 10.25 12.51
CA LEU A 75 6.85 10.98 12.74
C LEU A 75 7.31 10.81 14.18
N ARG A 76 8.62 10.92 14.42
CA ARG A 76 9.22 10.88 15.77
C ARG A 76 8.77 11.98 16.73
N THR A 77 7.97 12.93 16.26
CA THR A 77 7.31 13.96 17.08
C THR A 77 5.96 13.50 17.64
N GLY A 78 5.50 12.29 17.30
CA GLY A 78 4.18 11.76 17.66
C GLY A 78 3.06 12.19 16.69
N LYS A 79 3.36 13.07 15.74
CA LYS A 79 2.42 13.52 14.71
C LYS A 79 2.44 12.61 13.48
N VAL A 80 1.36 12.61 12.72
CA VAL A 80 1.25 11.84 11.47
C VAL A 80 1.36 12.78 10.27
N LEU A 81 2.30 12.48 9.37
CA LEU A 81 2.38 13.09 8.06
C LEU A 81 1.38 12.41 7.13
N LEU A 82 0.47 13.17 6.52
CA LEU A 82 -0.54 12.69 5.57
C LEU A 82 -0.27 13.31 4.21
N ILE A 83 0.12 12.52 3.23
CA ILE A 83 0.53 12.99 1.89
C ILE A 83 -0.54 12.60 0.87
N ALA A 84 -1.07 13.61 0.18
CA ALA A 84 -1.97 13.40 -0.96
C ALA A 84 -1.23 13.62 -2.28
N GLY A 85 -0.32 14.60 -2.34
CA GLY A 85 0.12 15.15 -3.62
C GLY A 85 -1.09 15.76 -4.32
N SER A 86 -1.29 15.44 -5.59
CA SER A 86 -2.53 15.76 -6.31
C SER A 86 -3.73 14.92 -5.85
N GLY A 87 -3.52 13.81 -5.13
CA GLY A 87 -4.59 12.99 -4.59
C GLY A 87 -5.34 12.13 -5.62
N ASN A 88 -4.64 11.71 -6.69
CA ASN A 88 -5.22 11.02 -7.86
C ASN A 88 -6.43 11.76 -8.46
N ASN A 89 -6.43 13.09 -8.40
CA ASN A 89 -7.50 13.95 -8.89
C ASN A 89 -6.98 14.80 -10.06
N GLN A 90 -7.65 14.72 -11.22
CA GLN A 90 -7.19 15.39 -12.43
C GLN A 90 -7.18 16.91 -12.29
N ASP A 91 -8.22 17.49 -11.70
CA ASP A 91 -8.34 18.94 -11.52
C ASP A 91 -7.23 19.49 -10.60
N ASN A 92 -6.90 18.77 -9.53
CA ASN A 92 -5.78 19.10 -8.65
C ASN A 92 -4.46 19.11 -9.42
N PHE A 93 -4.23 18.09 -10.26
CA PHE A 93 -3.00 17.97 -11.03
C PHE A 93 -2.86 19.09 -12.06
N ASP A 94 -3.91 19.35 -12.83
CA ASP A 94 -3.93 20.39 -13.86
C ASP A 94 -3.74 21.79 -13.24
N ALA A 95 -4.30 22.01 -12.05
CA ALA A 95 -4.13 23.22 -11.26
C ALA A 95 -2.79 23.29 -10.48
N LYS A 96 -1.95 22.25 -10.53
CA LYS A 96 -0.73 22.09 -9.72
C LYS A 96 -0.97 22.27 -8.21
N ARG A 97 -2.14 21.84 -7.74
CA ARG A 97 -2.52 21.82 -6.33
C ARG A 97 -2.04 20.50 -5.71
N PHE A 98 -0.99 20.60 -4.90
CA PHE A 98 -0.41 19.46 -4.20
C PHE A 98 -0.54 19.65 -2.68
N ASP A 99 -1.04 18.61 -2.02
CA ASP A 99 -1.48 18.69 -0.63
C ASP A 99 -0.70 17.73 0.28
N THR A 100 -0.40 18.24 1.46
CA THR A 100 0.11 17.49 2.61
C THR A 100 -0.47 18.08 3.88
N ARG A 101 -0.76 17.22 4.86
CA ARG A 101 -1.11 17.62 6.23
C ARG A 101 -0.16 17.02 7.25
N ILE A 102 -0.08 17.67 8.38
CA ILE A 102 0.38 17.09 9.63
C ILE A 102 -0.81 17.05 10.57
N TRP A 103 -1.10 15.87 11.11
CA TRP A 103 -2.13 15.66 12.11
C TRP A 103 -1.50 15.32 13.46
N ASP A 104 -1.92 16.03 14.50
CA ASP A 104 -1.54 15.75 15.89
C ASP A 104 -2.63 14.88 16.54
N PRO A 105 -2.38 13.58 16.77
CA PRO A 105 -3.39 12.65 17.29
C PRO A 105 -3.77 12.91 18.75
N VAL A 106 -2.94 13.65 19.49
CA VAL A 106 -3.18 13.97 20.90
C VAL A 106 -4.02 15.24 21.01
N LYS A 107 -3.67 16.27 20.24
CA LYS A 107 -4.36 17.57 20.29
C LYS A 107 -5.55 17.65 19.33
N GLY A 108 -5.68 16.72 18.39
CA GLY A 108 -6.68 16.76 17.33
C GLY A 108 -6.45 17.85 16.28
N THR A 109 -5.32 18.57 16.32
CA THR A 109 -5.04 19.69 15.41
C THR A 109 -4.48 19.21 14.07
N VAL A 110 -4.80 19.94 13.00
CA VAL A 110 -4.35 19.65 11.64
C VAL A 110 -3.72 20.89 11.03
N LYS A 111 -2.61 20.70 10.31
CA LYS A 111 -1.88 21.80 9.65
C LYS A 111 -1.56 21.43 8.20
N LYS A 112 -1.63 22.41 7.29
CA LYS A 112 -1.16 22.26 5.90
C LYS A 112 0.36 22.41 5.84
N VAL A 113 0.99 21.61 4.98
CA VAL A 113 2.41 21.74 4.64
C VAL A 113 2.54 22.07 3.16
N PRO A 114 3.37 23.05 2.77
CA PRO A 114 3.67 23.29 1.35
C PRO A 114 4.29 22.06 0.69
N THR A 115 3.65 21.56 -0.37
CA THR A 115 4.08 20.36 -1.09
C THR A 115 4.69 20.76 -2.45
N PRO A 116 5.99 20.56 -2.67
CA PRO A 116 6.70 21.14 -3.81
C PRO A 116 6.45 20.44 -5.15
N LYS A 117 5.99 19.18 -5.11
CA LYS A 117 5.82 18.28 -6.26
C LYS A 117 4.62 17.37 -6.04
N ASP A 118 4.21 16.67 -7.09
CA ASP A 118 3.17 15.66 -6.94
C ASP A 118 3.73 14.37 -6.30
N LEU A 119 3.62 14.31 -4.98
CA LEU A 119 4.11 13.20 -4.15
C LEU A 119 3.11 12.03 -4.03
N PHE A 120 2.02 12.01 -4.81
CA PHE A 120 1.02 10.92 -4.83
C PHE A 120 1.62 9.53 -5.11
N CYS A 121 2.80 9.43 -5.73
CA CYS A 121 3.33 8.16 -6.22
C CYS A 121 4.79 7.91 -5.82
N THR A 122 5.19 8.50 -4.69
CA THR A 122 6.55 8.39 -4.14
C THR A 122 6.74 7.12 -3.33
N GLY A 123 7.95 6.58 -3.34
CA GLY A 123 8.42 5.69 -2.29
C GLY A 123 8.97 6.50 -1.12
N HIS A 124 8.93 5.94 0.09
CA HIS A 124 9.41 6.62 1.29
C HIS A 124 9.86 5.65 2.38
N THR A 125 10.82 6.08 3.20
CA THR A 125 11.31 5.33 4.38
C THR A 125 12.02 6.27 5.35
N GLN A 126 12.04 5.93 6.64
CA GLN A 126 12.71 6.76 7.65
C GLN A 126 14.24 6.63 7.54
N LEU A 127 14.94 7.77 7.60
CA LEU A 127 16.40 7.86 7.72
C LEU A 127 16.85 7.76 9.19
N ALA A 128 18.14 7.47 9.41
CA ALA A 128 18.73 7.33 10.74
C ALA A 128 18.52 8.55 11.67
N ASN A 129 18.41 9.76 11.10
CA ASN A 129 18.17 10.99 11.85
C ASN A 129 16.68 11.21 12.22
N GLY A 130 15.75 10.44 11.65
CA GLY A 130 14.31 10.57 11.81
C GLY A 130 13.60 11.41 10.75
N ASN A 131 14.33 11.94 9.75
CA ASN A 131 13.71 12.49 8.54
C ASN A 131 13.08 11.35 7.74
N LEU A 132 12.03 11.66 6.98
CA LEU A 132 11.47 10.71 6.00
C LEU A 132 12.06 11.02 4.63
N LEU A 133 12.85 10.11 4.06
CA LEU A 133 13.24 10.21 2.65
C LEU A 133 12.01 9.89 1.80
N ILE A 134 11.71 10.74 0.84
CA ILE A 134 10.56 10.62 -0.07
C ILE A 134 11.07 10.89 -1.47
N ALA A 135 10.94 9.93 -2.38
CA ALA A 135 11.49 10.05 -3.73
C ALA A 135 10.55 9.46 -4.80
N GLY A 136 10.62 10.03 -5.99
CA GLY A 136 9.74 9.70 -7.11
C GLY A 136 8.49 10.57 -7.12
N GLY A 137 7.40 10.02 -7.64
CA GLY A 137 6.13 10.73 -7.76
C GLY A 137 5.61 10.74 -9.18
N THR A 138 4.74 11.70 -9.47
CA THR A 138 4.00 11.75 -10.74
C THR A 138 4.40 12.94 -11.58
N LYS A 139 4.65 12.68 -12.86
CA LYS A 139 4.76 13.68 -13.93
C LYS A 139 3.46 13.85 -14.70
N ARG A 140 2.64 12.80 -14.79
CA ARG A 140 1.34 12.77 -15.48
C ARG A 140 0.56 11.51 -15.07
N TYR A 141 -0.79 11.57 -15.10
CA TYR A 141 -1.69 10.41 -14.99
C TYR A 141 -3.01 10.56 -15.77
N GLU A 142 -2.99 11.32 -16.87
CA GLU A 142 -4.20 11.68 -17.60
C GLU A 142 -5.06 10.47 -17.94
N LYS A 143 -6.39 10.61 -17.74
CA LYS A 143 -7.35 9.60 -18.17
C LYS A 143 -7.35 9.57 -19.70
N LEU A 144 -6.95 8.45 -20.28
CA LEU A 144 -6.84 8.31 -21.72
C LEU A 144 -8.23 8.36 -22.38
N LYS A 145 -8.34 9.13 -23.48
CA LYS A 145 -9.53 9.19 -24.33
C LYS A 145 -9.69 7.86 -25.09
N GLY A 146 -10.94 7.49 -25.40
CA GLY A 146 -11.27 6.29 -26.14
C GLY A 146 -12.63 5.71 -25.76
N ASP A 147 -12.99 4.57 -26.34
CA ASP A 147 -14.22 3.87 -26.02
C ASP A 147 -14.09 3.23 -24.62
N VAL A 148 -14.86 3.71 -23.66
CA VAL A 148 -14.81 3.23 -22.25
C VAL A 148 -15.21 1.77 -22.10
N THR A 149 -15.85 1.16 -23.10
CA THR A 149 -16.27 -0.24 -23.08
C THR A 149 -15.21 -1.21 -23.63
N LYS A 150 -14.14 -0.68 -24.23
CA LYS A 150 -13.08 -1.47 -24.87
C LYS A 150 -11.77 -1.34 -24.10
N ALA A 151 -11.08 -2.46 -23.93
CA ALA A 151 -9.75 -2.48 -23.35
C ALA A 151 -8.78 -1.62 -24.19
N GLY A 152 -7.90 -0.86 -23.56
CA GLY A 152 -6.95 -0.01 -24.27
C GLY A 152 -5.94 0.63 -23.34
N GLY A 153 -5.06 1.44 -23.93
CA GLY A 153 -3.96 2.08 -23.22
C GLY A 153 -2.87 2.54 -24.17
N LEU A 154 -1.69 2.83 -23.64
CA LEU A 154 -0.55 3.28 -24.45
C LEU A 154 0.33 2.10 -24.87
N MET A 155 0.63 2.08 -26.16
CA MET A 155 1.68 1.26 -26.76
C MET A 155 2.92 2.13 -26.94
N ILE A 156 4.07 1.67 -26.45
CA ILE A 156 5.38 2.26 -26.71
C ILE A 156 6.00 1.49 -27.85
N VAL A 157 6.03 2.08 -29.04
CA VAL A 157 6.63 1.47 -30.22
C VAL A 157 8.12 1.76 -30.21
N HIS A 158 8.91 0.69 -30.31
CA HIS A 158 10.37 0.71 -30.42
C HIS A 158 10.76 0.56 -31.89
N ASN A 159 11.73 1.37 -32.33
CA ASN A 159 12.39 1.24 -33.62
C ASN A 159 13.89 1.11 -33.41
N GLU A 160 14.44 -0.09 -33.61
CA GLU A 160 15.87 -0.38 -33.50
C GLU A 160 16.67 0.00 -34.75
N ASN A 161 16.02 0.46 -35.83
CA ASN A 161 16.68 0.86 -37.06
C ASN A 161 17.34 2.25 -36.91
N PRO A 162 18.68 2.36 -36.95
CA PRO A 162 19.35 3.65 -36.78
C PRO A 162 19.41 4.49 -38.06
N ASP A 163 19.03 3.92 -39.20
CA ASP A 163 19.21 4.56 -40.50
C ASP A 163 17.97 5.37 -40.92
N ARG A 164 16.77 4.96 -40.47
CA ARG A 164 15.51 5.65 -40.80
C ARG A 164 14.44 5.54 -39.71
N PRO A 165 13.57 6.57 -39.58
CA PRO A 165 12.34 6.46 -38.79
C PRO A 165 11.33 5.54 -39.48
N ILE A 166 10.27 5.16 -38.76
CA ILE A 166 9.12 4.41 -39.29
C ILE A 166 7.81 5.08 -38.88
N THR A 167 6.89 5.26 -39.82
CA THR A 167 5.53 5.73 -39.53
C THR A 167 4.56 4.56 -39.62
N LEU A 168 3.84 4.30 -38.54
CA LEU A 168 2.75 3.33 -38.51
C LEU A 168 1.42 4.07 -38.74
N PRO A 169 0.60 3.68 -39.73
CA PRO A 169 -0.67 4.35 -39.99
C PRO A 169 -1.71 4.07 -38.91
N ALA A 170 -2.76 4.90 -38.85
CA ALA A 170 -3.96 4.57 -38.07
C ALA A 170 -4.52 3.21 -38.51
N GLY A 171 -5.07 2.44 -37.57
CA GLY A 171 -5.54 1.08 -37.84
C GLY A 171 -4.46 0.00 -37.79
N THR A 172 -3.20 0.36 -37.48
CA THR A 172 -2.12 -0.60 -37.25
C THR A 172 -2.49 -1.53 -36.09
N LYS A 173 -2.34 -2.84 -36.31
CA LYS A 173 -2.66 -3.90 -35.35
C LYS A 173 -1.40 -4.38 -34.62
N PHE A 174 -1.49 -4.46 -33.31
CA PHE A 174 -0.46 -4.93 -32.39
C PHE A 174 -0.96 -6.20 -31.73
N THR A 175 -0.23 -7.31 -31.84
CA THR A 175 -0.59 -8.60 -31.21
C THR A 175 0.47 -9.01 -30.21
N GLY A 176 0.07 -9.22 -28.96
CA GLY A 176 0.97 -9.64 -27.89
C GLY A 176 1.60 -10.99 -28.22
N LYS A 177 2.91 -11.10 -28.05
CA LYS A 177 3.67 -12.33 -28.35
C LYS A 177 3.35 -13.42 -27.34
N GLU A 178 3.11 -13.06 -26.09
CA GLU A 178 2.75 -13.98 -25.03
C GLU A 178 1.23 -14.09 -24.87
N ASN A 179 0.52 -12.96 -24.74
CA ASN A 179 -0.91 -12.97 -24.42
C ASN A 179 -1.82 -13.24 -25.64
N GLY A 180 -1.31 -13.11 -26.86
CA GLY A 180 -2.04 -13.33 -28.11
C GLY A 180 -3.17 -12.33 -28.40
N LYS A 181 -3.37 -11.31 -27.55
CA LYS A 181 -4.45 -10.32 -27.70
C LYS A 181 -4.03 -9.24 -28.69
N THR A 182 -5.01 -8.74 -29.46
CA THR A 182 -4.77 -7.74 -30.51
C THR A 182 -5.44 -6.41 -30.21
N PHE A 183 -4.66 -5.34 -30.33
CA PHE A 183 -5.09 -3.96 -30.15
C PHE A 183 -4.79 -3.15 -31.41
N VAL A 184 -5.55 -2.08 -31.63
CA VAL A 184 -5.52 -1.30 -32.86
C VAL A 184 -5.30 0.18 -32.53
N SER A 185 -4.32 0.79 -33.20
CA SER A 185 -4.10 2.24 -33.11
C SER A 185 -5.24 3.03 -33.74
N LYS A 186 -5.59 4.17 -33.14
CA LYS A 186 -6.61 5.08 -33.68
C LYS A 186 -6.02 6.17 -34.58
N ASP A 187 -4.78 6.54 -34.30
CA ASP A 187 -4.04 7.58 -35.01
C ASP A 187 -2.73 7.01 -35.57
N PRO A 188 -2.13 7.64 -36.60
CA PRO A 188 -0.79 7.28 -37.02
C PRO A 188 0.25 7.68 -35.95
N VAL A 189 1.37 6.96 -35.90
CA VAL A 189 2.52 7.31 -35.06
C VAL A 189 3.80 7.32 -35.87
N LEU A 190 4.55 8.42 -35.77
CA LEU A 190 5.92 8.50 -36.25
C LEU A 190 6.86 8.05 -35.13
N VAL A 191 7.64 7.00 -35.39
CA VAL A 191 8.66 6.49 -34.48
C VAL A 191 10.02 6.91 -35.02
N PRO A 192 10.80 7.71 -34.26
CA PRO A 192 12.12 8.15 -34.70
C PRO A 192 13.06 6.99 -35.05
N ARG A 193 14.15 7.29 -35.76
CA ARG A 193 15.25 6.34 -35.94
C ARG A 193 15.94 6.06 -34.60
N ALA A 194 16.59 4.91 -34.48
CA ALA A 194 17.45 4.61 -33.35
C ALA A 194 18.67 5.54 -33.31
N GLU A 195 19.10 5.94 -32.11
CA GLU A 195 20.28 6.77 -31.92
C GLU A 195 21.52 5.91 -31.69
N LYS A 196 22.58 6.14 -32.47
CA LYS A 196 23.85 5.42 -32.33
C LYS A 196 24.60 5.95 -31.11
N LYS A 197 24.92 5.07 -30.16
CA LYS A 197 25.75 5.40 -28.99
C LYS A 197 27.22 5.16 -29.26
N PHE A 198 28.04 6.10 -28.81
CA PHE A 198 29.48 6.02 -28.86
C PHE A 198 30.06 6.31 -27.48
N ASP A 199 31.13 5.61 -27.14
CA ASP A 199 31.94 5.90 -25.97
C ASP A 199 32.60 7.27 -26.16
N PRO A 200 32.38 8.24 -25.27
CA PRO A 200 32.88 9.60 -25.46
C PRO A 200 34.41 9.71 -25.33
N ALA A 201 35.07 8.77 -24.67
CA ALA A 201 36.51 8.78 -24.49
C ALA A 201 37.25 8.10 -25.65
N THR A 202 36.64 7.10 -26.27
CA THR A 202 37.29 6.25 -27.30
C THR A 202 36.67 6.37 -28.69
N GLY A 203 35.48 6.95 -28.81
CA GLY A 203 34.70 6.99 -30.06
C GLY A 203 34.16 5.62 -30.49
N LYS A 204 34.30 4.57 -29.68
CA LYS A 204 33.85 3.21 -30.00
C LYS A 204 32.33 3.14 -30.01
N PHE A 205 31.74 2.52 -31.05
CA PHE A 205 30.30 2.25 -31.10
C PHE A 205 29.88 1.27 -29.99
N LEU A 206 28.85 1.64 -29.22
CA LEU A 206 28.36 0.89 -28.05
C LEU A 206 27.01 0.21 -28.29
N GLY A 207 26.31 0.54 -29.38
CA GLY A 207 24.97 0.03 -29.68
C GLY A 207 24.02 1.14 -30.11
N ASN A 208 22.76 0.79 -30.34
CA ASN A 208 21.70 1.74 -30.67
C ASN A 208 20.72 1.86 -29.50
N ASP A 209 20.33 3.08 -29.17
CA ASP A 209 19.11 3.32 -28.39
C ASP A 209 17.92 3.35 -29.34
N PRO A 210 16.88 2.52 -29.13
CA PRO A 210 15.74 2.49 -30.02
C PRO A 210 15.01 3.84 -30.02
N GLY A 211 14.54 4.25 -31.19
CA GLY A 211 13.61 5.36 -31.28
C GLY A 211 12.27 4.96 -30.65
N LEU A 212 11.69 5.85 -29.84
CA LEU A 212 10.46 5.56 -29.10
C LEU A 212 9.31 6.44 -29.58
N GLY A 213 8.17 5.81 -29.91
CA GLY A 213 6.94 6.49 -30.30
C GLY A 213 5.75 5.97 -29.49
N ARG A 214 4.99 6.88 -28.88
CA ARG A 214 3.86 6.52 -28.01
C ARG A 214 2.56 6.65 -28.78
N ILE A 215 1.70 5.64 -28.71
CA ILE A 215 0.42 5.66 -29.40
C ILE A 215 -0.69 4.98 -28.59
N TYR A 216 -1.88 5.57 -28.58
CA TYR A 216 -3.06 4.94 -27.97
C TYR A 216 -3.54 3.79 -28.84
N VAL A 217 -3.78 2.64 -28.22
CA VAL A 217 -4.33 1.45 -28.85
C VAL A 217 -5.56 0.95 -28.10
N GLU A 218 -6.49 0.33 -28.83
CA GLU A 218 -7.75 -0.17 -28.29
C GLU A 218 -8.12 -1.52 -28.89
N ALA A 219 -8.75 -2.39 -28.11
CA ALA A 219 -9.27 -3.66 -28.58
C ALA A 219 -10.35 -3.43 -29.65
N ALA A 220 -10.43 -4.34 -30.62
CA ALA A 220 -11.44 -4.24 -31.68
C ALA A 220 -12.88 -4.43 -31.16
N LYS A 221 -13.06 -5.13 -30.03
CA LYS A 221 -14.35 -5.52 -29.44
C LYS A 221 -14.41 -5.10 -27.98
N SER A 222 -15.62 -4.80 -27.50
CA SER A 222 -15.88 -4.39 -26.11
C SER A 222 -15.85 -5.56 -25.12
N GLY A 223 -15.55 -5.26 -23.87
CA GLY A 223 -15.66 -6.16 -22.73
C GLY A 223 -14.32 -6.70 -22.20
N ALA A 224 -14.35 -7.12 -20.94
CA ALA A 224 -13.16 -7.43 -20.15
C ALA A 224 -12.34 -8.63 -20.66
N LYS A 225 -12.94 -9.51 -21.48
CA LYS A 225 -12.21 -10.65 -22.06
C LYS A 225 -11.01 -10.25 -22.93
N TYR A 226 -10.97 -9.02 -23.43
CA TYR A 226 -9.90 -8.52 -24.29
C TYR A 226 -8.81 -7.74 -23.53
N GLU A 227 -8.90 -7.61 -22.20
CA GLU A 227 -7.92 -6.88 -21.38
C GLU A 227 -6.62 -7.66 -21.18
N THR A 228 -5.50 -6.98 -20.95
CA THR A 228 -4.26 -7.58 -20.42
C THR A 228 -4.00 -7.08 -19.01
N GLY A 229 -3.28 -7.87 -18.20
CA GLY A 229 -2.94 -7.52 -16.81
C GLY A 229 -1.49 -7.13 -16.59
N THR A 230 -0.59 -7.51 -17.50
CA THR A 230 0.87 -7.39 -17.40
C THR A 230 1.48 -6.86 -18.69
N GLU A 231 2.76 -6.51 -18.61
CA GLU A 231 3.56 -6.11 -19.77
C GLU A 231 3.68 -7.26 -20.79
N ASP A 232 3.61 -6.95 -22.08
CA ASP A 232 3.95 -7.89 -23.16
C ASP A 232 4.68 -7.13 -24.28
N ASN A 233 5.42 -7.88 -25.08
CA ASN A 233 6.00 -7.43 -26.33
C ASN A 233 5.05 -7.75 -27.49
N TYR A 234 4.70 -6.73 -28.26
CA TYR A 234 3.71 -6.80 -29.32
C TYR A 234 4.35 -6.82 -30.71
N ARG A 235 4.01 -7.84 -31.49
CA ARG A 235 4.29 -7.88 -32.92
C ARG A 235 3.35 -6.93 -33.66
N ILE A 236 3.90 -6.17 -34.61
CA ILE A 236 3.13 -5.30 -35.50
C ILE A 236 2.72 -6.09 -36.74
N GLN A 237 1.41 -6.26 -36.96
CA GLN A 237 0.91 -7.02 -38.11
C GLN A 237 1.18 -6.29 -39.43
N GLY A 238 1.57 -7.04 -40.46
CA GLY A 238 1.83 -6.52 -41.80
C GLY A 238 3.28 -6.09 -42.05
N LEU A 239 4.10 -5.90 -41.01
CA LEU A 239 5.53 -5.71 -41.19
C LEU A 239 6.20 -7.05 -41.56
N THR A 240 7.23 -6.98 -42.42
CA THR A 240 8.04 -8.13 -42.84
C THR A 240 9.52 -7.77 -42.87
N GLY A 241 10.40 -8.77 -43.03
CA GLY A 241 11.83 -8.56 -43.22
C GLY A 241 12.50 -7.79 -42.07
N VAL A 242 13.32 -6.80 -42.43
CA VAL A 242 14.05 -5.95 -41.46
C VAL A 242 13.13 -5.12 -40.58
N ASP A 243 12.01 -4.63 -41.13
CA ASP A 243 11.10 -3.76 -40.39
C ASP A 243 10.37 -4.54 -39.29
N ALA A 244 10.03 -5.82 -39.54
CA ALA A 244 9.43 -6.69 -38.53
C ALA A 244 10.40 -7.10 -37.41
N ARG A 245 11.71 -7.15 -37.70
CA ARG A 245 12.73 -7.42 -36.67
C ARG A 245 13.00 -6.19 -35.82
N ASN A 246 13.10 -5.03 -36.46
CA ASN A 246 13.52 -3.80 -35.80
C ASN A 246 12.37 -3.01 -35.17
N THR A 247 11.10 -3.37 -35.44
CA THR A 247 9.95 -2.61 -34.94
C THR A 247 8.99 -3.50 -34.16
N TYR A 248 8.77 -3.15 -32.90
CA TYR A 248 7.85 -3.85 -32.00
C TYR A 248 7.22 -2.88 -31.01
N GLY A 249 6.12 -3.29 -30.37
CA GLY A 249 5.49 -2.53 -29.30
C GLY A 249 5.80 -3.12 -27.93
N ILE A 250 5.86 -2.29 -26.90
CA ILE A 250 5.79 -2.69 -25.50
C ILE A 250 4.59 -1.97 -24.89
N ALA A 251 3.72 -2.68 -24.20
CA ALA A 251 2.64 -2.07 -23.44
C ALA A 251 2.54 -2.73 -22.07
N GLN A 252 2.23 -1.93 -21.06
CA GLN A 252 1.81 -2.40 -19.72
C GLN A 252 0.38 -3.01 -19.84
N LYS A 253 -0.41 -2.98 -18.75
CA LYS A 253 -1.82 -3.37 -18.84
C LYS A 253 -2.58 -2.56 -19.90
N LEU A 254 -3.33 -3.23 -20.76
CA LEU A 254 -4.26 -2.65 -21.71
C LEU A 254 -5.67 -3.09 -21.30
N ALA A 255 -6.36 -2.24 -20.55
CA ALA A 255 -7.59 -2.62 -19.84
C ALA A 255 -8.63 -1.48 -19.83
N LEU A 256 -9.62 -1.51 -18.92
CA LEU A 256 -10.72 -0.52 -18.90
C LEU A 256 -10.41 0.70 -18.02
N ASP A 257 -9.58 0.56 -16.98
CA ASP A 257 -9.05 1.68 -16.20
C ASP A 257 -7.76 2.21 -16.87
N LYS A 258 -7.96 3.06 -17.89
CA LYS A 258 -6.92 3.57 -18.80
C LYS A 258 -6.26 4.84 -18.27
N LYS A 259 -4.94 4.80 -18.07
CA LYS A 259 -4.17 5.91 -17.49
C LYS A 259 -2.80 6.04 -18.17
N ASP A 260 -2.33 7.28 -18.28
CA ASP A 260 -0.96 7.62 -18.72
C ASP A 260 -0.10 8.01 -17.51
N PHE A 261 0.36 7.02 -16.76
CA PHE A 261 1.23 7.23 -15.59
C PHE A 261 2.69 7.42 -16.01
N GLN A 262 3.33 8.48 -15.50
CA GLN A 262 4.74 8.79 -15.75
C GLN A 262 5.42 9.22 -14.45
N GLY A 263 6.63 8.75 -14.20
CA GLY A 263 7.45 9.07 -13.02
C GLY A 263 8.18 10.41 -13.09
N ILE A 264 8.61 10.90 -11.93
CA ILE A 264 9.59 11.99 -11.77
C ILE A 264 10.84 11.51 -11.03
N ARG A 265 11.92 12.30 -11.09
CA ARG A 265 13.20 12.05 -10.40
C ARG A 265 13.31 12.74 -9.03
N ASP A 266 12.39 13.66 -8.72
CA ASP A 266 12.49 14.51 -7.53
C ASP A 266 12.58 13.68 -6.23
N ALA A 267 13.40 14.17 -5.28
CA ALA A 267 13.59 13.57 -3.97
C ALA A 267 13.70 14.64 -2.89
N PHE A 268 13.18 14.32 -1.70
CA PHE A 268 13.14 15.20 -0.54
C PHE A 268 13.40 14.42 0.75
N GLU A 269 14.02 15.07 1.71
CA GLU A 269 13.94 14.67 3.11
C GLU A 269 12.86 15.53 3.79
N PHE A 270 11.83 14.90 4.33
CA PHE A 270 10.87 15.58 5.20
C PHE A 270 11.43 15.67 6.62
N ASP A 271 11.65 16.89 7.09
CA ASP A 271 12.09 17.16 8.47
C ASP A 271 10.87 17.25 9.40
N PRO A 272 10.70 16.35 10.37
CA PRO A 272 9.53 16.30 11.24
C PRO A 272 9.49 17.41 12.31
N VAL A 273 10.62 18.08 12.58
CA VAL A 273 10.67 19.22 13.52
C VAL A 273 10.40 20.52 12.79
N ALA A 274 11.06 20.72 11.66
CA ALA A 274 10.82 21.90 10.82
C ALA A 274 9.48 21.81 10.06
N GLU A 275 8.87 20.63 10.01
CA GLU A 275 7.60 20.35 9.34
C GLU A 275 7.60 20.76 7.86
N LYS A 276 8.69 20.43 7.15
CA LYS A 276 8.93 20.86 5.77
C LYS A 276 9.69 19.83 4.93
N TYR A 277 9.45 19.87 3.62
CA TYR A 277 10.22 19.13 2.63
C TYR A 277 11.53 19.86 2.32
N ILE A 278 12.66 19.17 2.45
CA ILE A 278 14.00 19.67 2.12
C ILE A 278 14.45 18.95 0.85
N LYS A 279 14.67 19.69 -0.22
CA LYS A 279 15.13 19.13 -1.49
C LYS A 279 16.55 18.55 -1.35
N VAL A 280 16.75 17.36 -1.91
CA VAL A 280 18.07 16.70 -2.02
C VAL A 280 18.37 16.40 -3.49
N ASP A 281 19.51 15.74 -3.80
CA ASP A 281 19.78 15.35 -5.18
C ASP A 281 18.65 14.45 -5.71
N PRO A 282 18.20 14.65 -6.96
CA PRO A 282 17.19 13.79 -7.55
C PRO A 282 17.76 12.39 -7.82
N MET A 283 16.87 11.39 -7.88
CA MET A 283 17.21 10.07 -8.41
C MET A 283 17.74 10.18 -9.84
N LYS A 284 18.54 9.20 -10.25
CA LYS A 284 19.01 9.06 -11.63
C LYS A 284 17.88 8.58 -12.55
N GLU A 285 17.01 7.69 -12.07
CA GLU A 285 15.81 7.26 -12.79
C GLU A 285 14.56 8.01 -12.33
N ALA A 286 13.68 8.31 -13.28
CA ALA A 286 12.33 8.73 -12.95
C ALA A 286 11.54 7.52 -12.44
N ARG A 287 10.80 7.67 -11.34
CA ARG A 287 10.07 6.55 -10.74
C ARG A 287 8.69 6.97 -10.22
N TRP A 288 7.66 6.39 -10.80
CA TRP A 288 6.32 6.32 -10.24
C TRP A 288 6.15 4.97 -9.55
N TYR A 289 5.77 4.95 -8.27
CA TYR A 289 5.67 3.74 -7.43
C TYR A 289 6.99 2.97 -7.16
N PRO A 290 8.10 3.65 -6.78
CA PRO A 290 9.28 2.94 -6.29
C PRO A 290 9.09 2.44 -4.86
N THR A 291 9.74 1.33 -4.50
CA THR A 291 10.01 1.02 -3.07
C THR A 291 11.34 1.66 -2.67
N LEU A 292 11.36 2.30 -1.50
CA LEU A 292 12.58 2.71 -0.81
C LEU A 292 12.75 1.80 0.41
N THR A 293 13.90 1.12 0.54
CA THR A 293 14.19 0.21 1.66
C THR A 293 15.58 0.44 2.23
N THR A 294 15.73 0.34 3.55
CA THR A 294 16.99 0.63 4.25
C THR A 294 17.94 -0.57 4.18
N LEU A 295 19.19 -0.34 3.77
CA LEU A 295 20.27 -1.34 3.72
C LEU A 295 21.03 -1.45 5.05
N SER A 296 21.85 -2.49 5.19
CA SER A 296 22.68 -2.74 6.39
C SER A 296 23.51 -1.54 6.83
N ASP A 297 24.07 -0.80 5.88
CA ASP A 297 24.91 0.36 6.14
C ASP A 297 24.14 1.67 6.43
N GLY A 298 22.81 1.66 6.34
CA GLY A 298 21.96 2.82 6.56
C GLY A 298 21.66 3.63 5.31
N ARG A 299 22.25 3.28 4.15
CA ARG A 299 21.87 3.83 2.85
C ARG A 299 20.51 3.27 2.41
N ILE A 300 19.84 3.97 1.49
CA ILE A 300 18.49 3.61 1.06
C ILE A 300 18.50 3.13 -0.39
N LEU A 301 18.03 1.90 -0.62
CA LEU A 301 17.86 1.34 -1.96
C LEU A 301 16.51 1.75 -2.53
N SER A 302 16.51 2.30 -3.75
CA SER A 302 15.33 2.62 -4.56
C SER A 302 15.17 1.60 -5.69
N LEU A 303 13.98 1.05 -5.79
CA LEU A 303 13.66 -0.11 -6.63
C LEU A 303 12.48 0.16 -7.56
N SER A 304 12.56 -0.37 -8.78
CA SER A 304 11.44 -0.40 -9.73
C SER A 304 10.86 1.00 -10.04
N GLY A 305 9.56 1.06 -10.30
CA GLY A 305 8.81 2.25 -10.68
C GLY A 305 8.65 2.41 -12.19
N LEU A 306 7.69 3.23 -12.62
CA LEU A 306 7.55 3.63 -14.02
C LEU A 306 8.38 4.87 -14.32
N ASP A 307 9.03 4.86 -15.47
CA ASP A 307 9.88 5.94 -15.97
C ASP A 307 9.07 7.17 -16.44
N GLU A 308 9.77 8.15 -17.00
CA GLU A 308 9.24 9.41 -17.49
C GLU A 308 8.31 9.31 -18.72
N ILE A 309 8.16 8.12 -19.30
CA ILE A 309 7.25 7.82 -20.42
C ILE A 309 6.28 6.66 -20.12
N GLY A 310 6.32 6.11 -18.90
CA GLY A 310 5.40 5.09 -18.40
C GLY A 310 5.83 3.64 -18.65
N GLN A 311 7.10 3.39 -18.98
CA GLN A 311 7.65 2.04 -19.00
C GLN A 311 8.16 1.64 -17.63
N LEU A 312 8.13 0.35 -17.31
CA LEU A 312 8.78 -0.13 -16.09
C LEU A 312 10.30 0.09 -16.19
N VAL A 313 10.90 0.66 -15.14
CA VAL A 313 12.36 0.79 -15.07
C VAL A 313 12.98 -0.62 -15.13
N PRO A 314 13.90 -0.91 -16.08
CA PRO A 314 14.33 -2.27 -16.39
C PRO A 314 15.41 -2.77 -15.41
N GLY A 315 15.09 -2.75 -14.11
CA GLY A 315 15.97 -3.22 -13.05
C GLY A 315 17.19 -2.37 -12.73
N LYS A 316 17.26 -1.14 -13.29
CA LYS A 316 18.27 -0.15 -12.89
C LYS A 316 17.92 0.37 -11.50
N ASN A 317 18.59 -0.15 -10.48
CA ASN A 317 18.35 0.24 -9.10
C ASN A 317 19.40 1.27 -8.66
N GLU A 318 19.11 2.05 -7.63
CA GLU A 318 20.01 3.10 -7.15
C GLU A 318 19.93 3.25 -5.63
N VAL A 319 21.02 3.71 -5.04
CA VAL A 319 21.21 3.84 -3.60
C VAL A 319 21.40 5.31 -3.25
N TYR A 320 20.59 5.81 -2.33
CA TYR A 320 20.75 7.11 -1.68
C TYR A 320 21.68 6.98 -0.48
N ASP A 321 22.72 7.81 -0.47
CA ASP A 321 23.60 7.97 0.66
C ASP A 321 23.16 9.21 1.48
N PRO A 322 22.66 9.05 2.72
CA PRO A 322 22.14 10.17 3.51
C PRO A 322 23.23 11.13 4.02
N ASP A 323 24.50 10.71 4.06
CA ASP A 323 25.61 11.56 4.50
C ASP A 323 26.00 12.55 3.39
N THR A 324 26.04 12.07 2.14
CA THR A 324 26.36 12.90 0.97
C THR A 324 25.13 13.53 0.32
N LYS A 325 23.94 13.00 0.63
CA LYS A 325 22.64 13.32 0.00
C LYS A 325 22.61 13.09 -1.51
N ARG A 326 23.31 12.05 -1.98
CA ARG A 326 23.45 11.71 -3.41
C ARG A 326 22.97 10.31 -3.74
N TRP A 327 22.62 10.11 -5.01
CA TRP A 327 22.22 8.82 -5.56
C TRP A 327 23.31 8.20 -6.42
N THR A 328 23.51 6.88 -6.29
CA THR A 328 24.44 6.09 -7.10
C THR A 328 23.76 4.83 -7.61
N TYR A 329 23.93 4.46 -8.88
CA TYR A 329 23.40 3.19 -9.40
C TYR A 329 24.01 2.00 -8.66
N THR A 330 23.24 0.92 -8.51
CA THR A 330 23.79 -0.40 -8.19
C THR A 330 24.66 -0.90 -9.34
N LYS A 331 25.57 -1.83 -9.07
CA LYS A 331 26.46 -2.40 -10.09
C LYS A 331 25.69 -3.25 -11.10
N GLU A 332 24.78 -4.07 -10.60
CA GLU A 332 24.00 -5.02 -11.38
C GLU A 332 22.54 -4.61 -11.47
N VAL A 333 21.86 -5.14 -12.49
CA VAL A 333 20.42 -4.92 -12.69
C VAL A 333 19.60 -6.05 -12.07
N ARG A 334 18.47 -5.69 -11.47
CA ARG A 334 17.43 -6.64 -11.04
C ARG A 334 16.08 -5.99 -11.13
N GLN A 335 15.22 -6.55 -11.96
CA GLN A 335 13.88 -6.02 -12.23
C GLN A 335 12.84 -6.61 -11.28
N PHE A 336 11.96 -5.74 -10.81
CA PHE A 336 10.77 -6.08 -10.02
C PHE A 336 9.57 -5.27 -10.52
N PRO A 337 8.33 -5.73 -10.29
CA PRO A 337 7.13 -4.90 -10.39
C PRO A 337 7.18 -3.71 -9.43
N THR A 338 6.25 -2.78 -9.57
CA THR A 338 6.17 -1.56 -8.73
C THR A 338 5.81 -1.87 -7.27
N TYR A 339 6.23 -0.99 -6.34
CA TYR A 339 6.17 -1.19 -4.89
C TYR A 339 6.45 -2.65 -4.45
N PRO A 340 7.60 -3.24 -4.83
CA PRO A 340 7.94 -4.57 -4.37
C PRO A 340 8.13 -4.55 -2.85
N ALA A 341 7.47 -5.45 -2.12
CA ALA A 341 7.61 -5.57 -0.67
C ALA A 341 8.95 -6.24 -0.33
N ILE A 342 9.99 -5.41 -0.17
CA ILE A 342 11.37 -5.84 0.06
C ILE A 342 11.90 -5.28 1.39
N SER A 343 12.30 -6.18 2.27
CA SER A 343 12.75 -5.86 3.63
C SER A 343 14.14 -6.42 3.91
N LEU A 344 14.93 -5.67 4.69
CA LEU A 344 16.25 -6.11 5.17
C LEU A 344 16.12 -7.25 6.18
N MET A 345 16.84 -8.34 5.93
CA MET A 345 16.99 -9.51 6.80
C MET A 345 18.14 -9.33 7.80
N GLN A 346 18.17 -10.12 8.86
CA GLN A 346 19.20 -9.99 9.90
C GLN A 346 20.62 -10.29 9.42
N ASN A 347 20.76 -11.09 8.35
CA ASN A 347 22.04 -11.42 7.72
C ASN A 347 22.53 -10.33 6.73
N GLY A 348 21.71 -9.33 6.41
CA GLY A 348 22.03 -8.25 5.47
C GLY A 348 21.57 -8.48 4.04
N GLU A 349 21.02 -9.66 3.72
CA GLU A 349 20.30 -9.90 2.48
C GLU A 349 18.89 -9.25 2.52
N LEU A 350 18.23 -9.22 1.37
CA LEU A 350 16.91 -8.62 1.21
C LEU A 350 15.87 -9.69 0.92
N PHE A 351 14.83 -9.77 1.74
CA PHE A 351 13.70 -10.65 1.48
C PHE A 351 12.65 -9.95 0.62
N TYR A 352 12.30 -10.54 -0.51
CA TYR A 352 11.15 -10.18 -1.35
C TYR A 352 10.01 -11.16 -1.12
N SER A 353 8.87 -10.67 -0.64
CA SER A 353 7.71 -11.51 -0.33
C SER A 353 6.87 -11.92 -1.53
N GLY A 354 7.13 -11.34 -2.71
CA GLY A 354 6.28 -11.48 -3.90
C GLY A 354 5.15 -10.44 -3.98
N ALA A 355 4.76 -9.81 -2.87
CA ALA A 355 3.73 -8.78 -2.87
C ALA A 355 4.21 -7.52 -3.62
N ASN A 356 3.34 -6.95 -4.45
CA ASN A 356 3.66 -5.81 -5.29
C ASN A 356 2.39 -5.06 -5.76
N ALA A 357 2.56 -3.88 -6.37
CA ALA A 357 1.47 -3.06 -6.92
C ALA A 357 1.22 -3.26 -8.43
N GLY A 358 1.90 -4.23 -9.06
CA GLY A 358 1.75 -4.59 -10.47
C GLY A 358 2.73 -3.89 -11.41
N TYR A 359 2.39 -3.88 -12.70
CA TYR A 359 3.26 -3.52 -13.84
C TYR A 359 4.41 -4.50 -14.11
N GLY A 360 5.02 -4.39 -15.29
CA GLY A 360 6.01 -5.35 -15.78
C GLY A 360 5.40 -6.68 -16.22
N PRO A 361 6.23 -7.60 -16.74
CA PRO A 361 5.78 -8.89 -17.24
C PRO A 361 5.37 -9.82 -16.08
N ASP A 362 4.65 -10.91 -16.34
CA ASP A 362 4.18 -11.86 -15.32
C ASP A 362 5.20 -12.97 -14.99
N ASP A 363 6.37 -12.98 -15.65
CA ASP A 363 7.43 -13.97 -15.48
C ASP A 363 8.75 -13.40 -14.91
N VAL A 364 8.92 -12.07 -14.83
CA VAL A 364 10.10 -11.42 -14.24
C VAL A 364 9.76 -10.77 -12.90
N GLY A 365 10.55 -11.09 -11.86
CA GLY A 365 10.45 -10.44 -10.55
C GLY A 365 9.15 -10.74 -9.79
N ARG A 366 8.43 -11.82 -10.13
CA ARG A 366 7.17 -12.22 -9.47
C ARG A 366 7.35 -13.25 -8.35
N ASP A 367 8.37 -14.10 -8.45
CA ASP A 367 8.61 -15.13 -7.45
C ASP A 367 9.22 -14.54 -6.17
N PRO A 368 8.74 -14.92 -4.97
CA PRO A 368 9.37 -14.52 -3.71
C PRO A 368 10.76 -15.14 -3.57
N GLY A 369 11.63 -14.47 -2.84
CA GLY A 369 13.00 -14.94 -2.68
C GLY A 369 13.88 -14.05 -1.81
N ILE A 370 15.08 -14.54 -1.55
CA ILE A 370 16.15 -13.82 -0.85
C ILE A 370 17.12 -13.28 -1.89
N TRP A 371 17.43 -11.99 -1.79
CA TRP A 371 18.32 -11.27 -2.68
C TRP A 371 19.57 -10.78 -1.95
N ASP A 372 20.71 -11.31 -2.38
CA ASP A 372 22.03 -10.78 -2.05
C ASP A 372 22.33 -9.61 -2.99
N LEU A 373 22.31 -8.39 -2.46
CA LEU A 373 22.50 -7.17 -3.24
C LEU A 373 23.92 -7.05 -3.81
N ASP A 374 24.93 -7.54 -3.08
CA ASP A 374 26.34 -7.37 -3.45
C ASP A 374 26.73 -8.28 -4.60
N THR A 375 26.24 -9.53 -4.59
CA THR A 375 26.49 -10.50 -5.67
C THR A 375 25.38 -10.54 -6.72
N ASN A 376 24.28 -9.84 -6.46
CA ASN A 376 23.03 -9.93 -7.20
C ASN A 376 22.44 -11.36 -7.30
N ARG A 377 22.82 -12.28 -6.41
CA ARG A 377 22.25 -13.64 -6.37
C ARG A 377 20.81 -13.58 -5.82
N PHE A 378 19.90 -14.32 -6.43
CA PHE A 378 18.51 -14.43 -5.97
C PHE A 378 18.11 -15.88 -5.79
N THR A 379 17.78 -16.24 -4.55
CA THR A 379 17.37 -17.59 -4.16
C THR A 379 15.86 -17.60 -3.98
N LYS A 380 15.14 -18.32 -4.85
CA LYS A 380 13.68 -18.43 -4.77
C LYS A 380 13.25 -19.19 -3.52
N ILE A 381 12.15 -18.75 -2.91
CA ILE A 381 11.54 -19.41 -1.76
C ILE A 381 10.27 -20.13 -2.22
N PRO A 382 10.18 -21.46 -2.12
CA PRO A 382 9.04 -22.22 -2.62
C PRO A 382 7.83 -22.16 -1.68
N GLY A 383 6.72 -22.78 -2.08
CA GLY A 383 5.55 -23.03 -1.22
C GLY A 383 4.46 -21.96 -1.25
N MET A 384 4.64 -20.87 -2.01
CA MET A 384 3.65 -19.78 -2.07
C MET A 384 2.34 -20.25 -2.72
N SER A 385 1.29 -20.40 -1.91
CA SER A 385 -0.09 -20.58 -2.39
C SER A 385 -0.61 -19.32 -3.08
N ASP A 386 -1.51 -19.50 -4.05
CA ASP A 386 -2.14 -18.39 -4.78
C ASP A 386 -1.10 -17.41 -5.37
N LYS A 387 0.01 -17.95 -5.91
CA LYS A 387 1.12 -17.15 -6.46
C LYS A 387 0.71 -16.21 -7.60
N ASP A 388 -0.39 -16.51 -8.29
CA ASP A 388 -0.99 -15.65 -9.32
C ASP A 388 -1.84 -14.51 -8.73
N ARG A 389 -1.87 -14.35 -7.39
CA ARG A 389 -2.70 -13.38 -6.65
C ARG A 389 -1.90 -12.58 -5.62
N LEU A 390 -0.69 -12.15 -5.99
CA LEU A 390 0.22 -11.39 -5.11
C LEU A 390 0.16 -9.88 -5.34
N GLU A 391 -0.42 -9.41 -6.45
CA GLU A 391 -0.66 -7.97 -6.61
C GLU A 391 -1.63 -7.52 -5.52
N THR A 392 -1.37 -6.37 -4.89
CA THR A 392 -2.24 -5.77 -3.87
C THR A 392 -2.37 -6.57 -2.57
N ALA A 393 -1.45 -7.51 -2.32
CA ALA A 393 -1.31 -8.20 -1.04
C ALA A 393 -0.53 -7.34 -0.03
N ALA A 394 -0.81 -7.50 1.27
CA ALA A 394 0.03 -6.92 2.32
C ALA A 394 1.18 -7.86 2.70
N THR A 395 2.26 -7.32 3.24
CA THR A 395 3.36 -8.08 3.83
C THR A 395 3.69 -7.51 5.21
N VAL A 396 3.88 -8.39 6.20
CA VAL A 396 4.29 -8.00 7.56
C VAL A 396 5.45 -8.90 8.01
N LEU A 397 6.53 -8.30 8.53
CA LEU A 397 7.51 -9.00 9.37
C LEU A 397 6.88 -9.17 10.75
N LEU A 398 6.51 -10.40 11.09
CA LEU A 398 5.76 -10.70 12.30
C LEU A 398 6.57 -10.32 13.55
N PRO A 399 5.90 -9.84 14.61
CA PRO A 399 6.53 -9.62 15.90
C PRO A 399 6.81 -10.96 16.62
N PRO A 400 7.97 -11.12 17.29
CA PRO A 400 9.12 -10.23 17.25
C PRO A 400 9.94 -10.42 15.95
N ALA A 401 10.51 -9.33 15.43
CA ALA A 401 11.32 -9.31 14.21
C ALA A 401 12.54 -10.23 14.26
N GLN A 402 12.98 -10.61 15.48
CA GLN A 402 14.01 -11.61 15.72
C GLN A 402 13.73 -12.97 15.06
N ASP A 403 12.46 -13.31 14.85
CA ASP A 403 12.08 -14.63 14.34
C ASP A 403 12.21 -14.73 12.81
N GLU A 404 12.42 -13.60 12.10
CA GLU A 404 12.41 -13.49 10.63
C GLU A 404 11.23 -14.23 9.96
N LYS A 405 10.07 -14.22 10.63
CA LYS A 405 8.82 -14.75 10.10
C LYS A 405 8.05 -13.67 9.35
N TYR A 406 7.69 -13.95 8.12
CA TYR A 406 6.93 -13.02 7.29
C TYR A 406 5.56 -13.59 6.94
N MET A 407 4.55 -12.73 6.95
CA MET A 407 3.18 -13.07 6.53
C MET A 407 2.78 -12.24 5.30
N VAL A 408 2.37 -12.92 4.23
CA VAL A 408 1.71 -12.32 3.06
C VAL A 408 0.20 -12.51 3.17
N ILE A 409 -0.56 -11.42 3.07
CA ILE A 409 -2.01 -11.41 3.37
C ILE A 409 -2.79 -11.03 2.12
N GLY A 410 -3.68 -11.92 1.68
CA GLY A 410 -4.63 -11.65 0.61
C GLY A 410 -3.97 -11.39 -0.75
N GLY A 411 -4.38 -10.31 -1.41
CA GLY A 411 -3.97 -9.95 -2.77
C GLY A 411 -4.97 -10.40 -3.83
N GLY A 412 -4.66 -10.11 -5.08
CA GLY A 412 -5.48 -10.52 -6.20
C GLY A 412 -4.70 -10.64 -7.49
N GLY A 413 -5.39 -11.13 -8.52
CA GLY A 413 -4.77 -11.40 -9.81
C GLY A 413 -4.18 -10.16 -10.48
N VAL A 414 -3.32 -10.38 -11.47
CA VAL A 414 -2.67 -9.29 -12.20
C VAL A 414 -3.67 -8.29 -12.81
N GLY A 415 -3.36 -6.99 -12.71
CA GLY A 415 -4.15 -5.90 -13.27
C GLY A 415 -5.59 -5.86 -12.73
N GLU A 416 -6.57 -5.83 -13.64
CA GLU A 416 -8.01 -5.68 -13.32
C GLU A 416 -8.73 -7.02 -13.05
N SER A 417 -7.96 -8.08 -12.80
CA SER A 417 -8.46 -9.43 -12.57
C SER A 417 -9.50 -9.51 -11.45
N ARG A 418 -10.52 -10.36 -11.66
CA ARG A 418 -11.56 -10.68 -10.67
C ARG A 418 -11.07 -11.60 -9.55
N LYS A 419 -9.88 -12.19 -9.69
CA LYS A 419 -9.33 -13.10 -8.68
C LYS A 419 -8.85 -12.31 -7.46
N SER A 420 -9.19 -12.78 -6.28
CA SER A 420 -8.66 -12.32 -4.99
C SER A 420 -8.39 -13.53 -4.09
N SER A 421 -7.39 -13.42 -3.21
CA SER A 421 -7.00 -14.50 -2.30
C SER A 421 -7.48 -14.23 -0.88
N ALA A 422 -7.98 -15.25 -0.20
CA ALA A 422 -8.33 -15.19 1.22
C ALA A 422 -7.18 -15.65 2.11
N LYS A 423 -6.09 -16.15 1.54
CA LYS A 423 -5.03 -16.83 2.28
C LYS A 423 -4.08 -15.85 2.96
N THR A 424 -3.62 -16.22 4.15
CA THR A 424 -2.32 -15.79 4.66
C THR A 424 -1.27 -16.84 4.30
N ARG A 425 -0.05 -16.41 3.97
CA ARG A 425 1.08 -17.29 3.67
C ARG A 425 2.27 -16.87 4.51
N LEU A 426 2.74 -17.78 5.34
CA LEU A 426 3.78 -17.58 6.33
C LEU A 426 5.08 -18.20 5.82
N VAL A 427 6.21 -17.53 6.03
CA VAL A 427 7.54 -18.12 5.84
C VAL A 427 8.39 -17.82 7.06
N ASP A 428 9.10 -18.84 7.54
CA ASP A 428 10.17 -18.72 8.53
C ASP A 428 11.51 -18.74 7.78
N LEU A 429 12.22 -17.61 7.77
CA LEU A 429 13.49 -17.49 7.06
C LEU A 429 14.68 -18.03 7.85
N LEU A 430 14.50 -18.39 9.13
CA LEU A 430 15.53 -19.02 9.95
C LEU A 430 15.49 -20.55 9.88
N ALA A 431 14.47 -21.13 9.25
CA ALA A 431 14.40 -22.56 9.00
C ALA A 431 15.54 -23.03 8.08
N ASP A 432 15.97 -24.29 8.22
CA ASP A 432 17.02 -24.88 7.37
C ASP A 432 16.64 -24.93 5.88
N ASP A 433 15.34 -25.10 5.59
CA ASP A 433 14.74 -25.06 4.25
C ASP A 433 13.53 -24.10 4.25
N PRO A 434 13.77 -22.77 4.15
CA PRO A 434 12.71 -21.78 4.19
C PRO A 434 11.69 -21.97 3.07
N ARG A 435 10.42 -22.03 3.45
CA ARG A 435 9.30 -22.18 2.51
C ARG A 435 8.04 -21.52 3.04
N PHE A 436 7.19 -21.09 2.13
CA PHE A 436 5.85 -20.64 2.51
C PHE A 436 4.96 -21.83 2.90
N VAL A 437 4.16 -21.60 3.93
CA VAL A 437 3.06 -22.43 4.40
C VAL A 437 1.81 -21.57 4.57
N ASP A 438 0.63 -22.13 4.34
CA ASP A 438 -0.61 -21.39 4.55
C ASP A 438 -0.87 -21.22 6.05
N GLY A 439 -1.20 -19.99 6.47
CA GLY A 439 -1.70 -19.69 7.81
C GLY A 439 -3.24 -19.67 7.86
N PRO A 440 -3.84 -19.08 8.91
CA PRO A 440 -5.28 -18.89 8.99
C PRO A 440 -5.81 -18.03 7.83
N SER A 441 -6.96 -18.40 7.28
CA SER A 441 -7.57 -17.70 6.14
C SER A 441 -8.57 -16.62 6.58
N LEU A 442 -8.71 -15.59 5.75
CA LEU A 442 -9.82 -14.64 5.79
C LEU A 442 -11.10 -15.29 5.26
N ASP A 443 -12.27 -14.70 5.52
CA ASP A 443 -13.55 -15.26 5.07
C ASP A 443 -13.76 -15.12 3.56
N LYS A 444 -13.09 -14.13 2.96
CA LYS A 444 -13.27 -13.71 1.57
C LYS A 444 -11.94 -13.44 0.90
N GLY A 445 -11.91 -13.60 -0.43
CA GLY A 445 -10.78 -13.10 -1.22
C GLY A 445 -10.62 -11.60 -0.98
N THR A 446 -9.42 -11.14 -0.62
CA THR A 446 -9.22 -9.78 -0.11
C THR A 446 -8.02 -9.11 -0.78
N ARG A 447 -8.29 -8.14 -1.66
CA ARG A 447 -7.28 -7.18 -2.13
C ARG A 447 -7.16 -6.02 -1.15
N TYR A 448 -5.98 -5.41 -1.09
CA TYR A 448 -5.72 -4.22 -0.27
C TYR A 448 -5.95 -4.36 1.24
N PRO A 449 -5.75 -5.54 1.89
CA PRO A 449 -5.90 -5.62 3.34
C PRO A 449 -4.90 -4.67 4.01
N GLN A 450 -5.36 -3.87 4.95
CA GLN A 450 -4.47 -3.11 5.82
C GLN A 450 -3.91 -4.02 6.90
N ALA A 451 -2.63 -3.84 7.27
CA ALA A 451 -1.99 -4.64 8.30
C ALA A 451 -1.04 -3.79 9.15
N SER A 452 -1.28 -3.76 10.47
CA SER A 452 -0.45 -3.01 11.43
C SER A 452 -0.06 -3.88 12.62
N ILE A 453 1.23 -3.91 12.93
CA ILE A 453 1.77 -4.55 14.13
C ILE A 453 1.30 -3.77 15.36
N LEU A 454 0.87 -4.48 16.40
CA LEU A 454 0.46 -3.95 17.70
C LEU A 454 1.53 -4.26 18.78
N PRO A 455 1.57 -3.48 19.88
CA PRO A 455 2.57 -3.63 20.94
C PRO A 455 2.46 -4.90 21.80
N ASP A 456 1.41 -5.69 21.63
CA ASP A 456 1.16 -6.96 22.32
C ASP A 456 1.58 -8.20 21.48
N ASP A 457 2.37 -8.00 20.43
CA ASP A 457 2.78 -9.01 19.43
C ASP A 457 1.65 -9.51 18.53
N THR A 458 0.52 -8.82 18.49
CA THR A 458 -0.54 -9.12 17.53
C THR A 458 -0.44 -8.23 16.28
N VAL A 459 -1.14 -8.62 15.22
CA VAL A 459 -1.24 -7.87 13.96
C VAL A 459 -2.70 -7.62 13.66
N LEU A 460 -3.09 -6.35 13.59
CA LEU A 460 -4.42 -5.94 13.15
C LEU A 460 -4.48 -6.05 11.62
N ILE A 461 -5.41 -6.86 11.11
CA ILE A 461 -5.70 -7.01 9.68
C ILE A 461 -7.12 -6.49 9.44
N SER A 462 -7.30 -5.50 8.56
CA SER A 462 -8.62 -4.90 8.35
C SER A 462 -8.85 -4.45 6.91
N GLY A 463 -10.12 -4.36 6.54
CA GLY A 463 -10.55 -3.75 5.29
C GLY A 463 -10.22 -4.61 4.07
N GLY A 464 -9.98 -3.91 2.97
CA GLY A 464 -9.78 -4.48 1.66
C GLY A 464 -11.07 -4.58 0.85
N SER A 465 -10.98 -5.23 -0.31
CA SER A 465 -12.14 -5.49 -1.17
C SER A 465 -12.03 -6.83 -1.90
N GLU A 466 -13.18 -7.44 -2.18
CA GLU A 466 -13.23 -8.72 -2.90
C GLU A 466 -12.76 -8.60 -4.36
N ASP A 467 -12.88 -7.39 -4.93
CA ASP A 467 -12.56 -7.15 -6.33
C ASP A 467 -11.71 -5.86 -6.52
N TYR A 468 -11.18 -5.67 -7.72
CA TYR A 468 -10.32 -4.54 -8.09
C TYR A 468 -10.98 -3.19 -7.79
N ARG A 469 -10.31 -2.36 -6.98
CA ARG A 469 -10.74 -1.00 -6.59
C ARG A 469 -12.19 -0.93 -6.10
N GLY A 470 -12.59 -1.90 -5.28
CA GLY A 470 -13.93 -1.95 -4.66
C GLY A 470 -15.09 -2.10 -5.65
N ARG A 471 -14.84 -2.45 -6.92
CA ARG A 471 -15.91 -2.54 -7.94
C ARG A 471 -17.01 -3.51 -7.50
N GLY A 472 -18.25 -3.19 -7.83
CA GLY A 472 -19.42 -3.94 -7.36
C GLY A 472 -19.76 -3.70 -5.90
N ASP A 473 -19.38 -2.56 -5.32
CA ASP A 473 -19.48 -2.23 -3.90
C ASP A 473 -18.91 -3.35 -3.01
N SER A 474 -17.70 -3.81 -3.35
CA SER A 474 -17.08 -5.02 -2.78
C SER A 474 -16.15 -4.78 -1.60
N ASN A 475 -16.25 -3.62 -0.94
CA ASN A 475 -15.47 -3.35 0.28
C ASN A 475 -15.81 -4.37 1.37
N ILE A 476 -14.78 -4.86 2.05
CA ILE A 476 -14.86 -5.82 3.15
C ILE A 476 -14.79 -5.03 4.45
N LEU A 477 -15.93 -4.85 5.12
CA LEU A 477 -16.02 -4.16 6.41
C LEU A 477 -15.76 -5.16 7.54
N GLU A 478 -14.53 -5.64 7.60
CA GLU A 478 -14.12 -6.69 8.53
C GLU A 478 -12.75 -6.36 9.13
N ALA A 479 -12.54 -6.68 10.41
CA ALA A 479 -11.25 -6.60 11.05
C ALA A 479 -10.95 -7.85 11.88
N ARG A 480 -9.68 -8.23 11.94
CA ARG A 480 -9.18 -9.41 12.65
C ARG A 480 -7.87 -9.07 13.35
N ILE A 481 -7.64 -9.70 14.49
CA ILE A 481 -6.34 -9.70 15.15
C ILE A 481 -5.69 -11.06 14.92
N TYR A 482 -4.51 -11.06 14.32
CA TYR A 482 -3.65 -12.23 14.20
C TYR A 482 -2.63 -12.25 15.34
N ASP A 483 -2.58 -13.32 16.10
CA ASP A 483 -1.59 -13.54 17.15
C ASP A 483 -0.44 -14.41 16.62
N ALA A 484 0.73 -13.80 16.48
CA ALA A 484 1.92 -14.45 15.93
C ALA A 484 2.46 -15.59 16.82
N LYS A 485 2.13 -15.60 18.12
CA LYS A 485 2.56 -16.66 19.05
C LYS A 485 1.74 -17.93 18.89
N THR A 486 0.44 -17.78 18.67
CA THR A 486 -0.50 -18.91 18.61
C THR A 486 -0.91 -19.30 17.20
N ASP A 487 -0.53 -18.51 16.20
CA ASP A 487 -0.96 -18.64 14.80
C ASP A 487 -2.49 -18.64 14.65
N ARG A 488 -3.16 -17.85 15.50
CA ARG A 488 -4.62 -17.72 15.52
C ARG A 488 -5.05 -16.36 15.01
N MET A 489 -6.17 -16.36 14.30
CA MET A 489 -6.82 -15.15 13.82
C MET A 489 -8.22 -15.06 14.41
N SER A 490 -8.50 -13.97 15.11
CA SER A 490 -9.78 -13.72 15.78
C SER A 490 -10.46 -12.51 15.18
N ARG A 491 -11.78 -12.59 15.01
CA ARG A 491 -12.59 -11.45 14.56
C ARG A 491 -12.69 -10.40 15.67
N VAL A 492 -12.64 -9.13 15.28
CA VAL A 492 -12.85 -7.98 16.17
C VAL A 492 -13.87 -7.03 15.55
N ALA A 493 -14.10 -5.87 16.16
CA ALA A 493 -15.13 -4.93 15.73
C ALA A 493 -14.97 -4.57 14.24
N ASP A 494 -16.08 -4.49 13.52
CA ASP A 494 -16.06 -4.15 12.10
C ASP A 494 -15.75 -2.65 11.89
N PRO A 495 -14.87 -2.30 10.93
CA PRO A 495 -14.62 -0.90 10.57
C PRO A 495 -15.88 -0.23 10.05
N LEU A 496 -16.00 1.08 10.23
CA LEU A 496 -17.17 1.86 9.81
C LEU A 496 -17.05 2.33 8.36
N VAL A 497 -15.83 2.41 7.83
CA VAL A 497 -15.53 2.88 6.48
C VAL A 497 -14.83 1.79 5.66
N GLY A 498 -15.34 1.55 4.45
CA GLY A 498 -14.75 0.56 3.54
C GLY A 498 -13.48 1.09 2.85
N ARG A 499 -12.38 0.35 2.97
CA ARG A 499 -11.05 0.77 2.51
C ARG A 499 -10.45 -0.21 1.51
N ASN A 500 -10.33 0.20 0.24
CA ASN A 500 -9.68 -0.59 -0.82
C ASN A 500 -8.36 0.06 -1.28
N TYR A 501 -8.16 0.24 -2.59
CA TYR A 501 -6.99 0.89 -3.17
C TYR A 501 -6.70 2.25 -2.54
N HIS A 502 -5.42 2.64 -2.48
CA HIS A 502 -4.96 3.91 -1.86
C HIS A 502 -5.29 4.09 -0.38
N SER A 503 -5.47 3.00 0.36
CA SER A 503 -5.66 3.02 1.81
C SER A 503 -4.40 2.59 2.55
N GLY A 504 -4.35 2.85 3.85
CA GLY A 504 -3.32 2.35 4.75
C GLY A 504 -3.70 2.52 6.22
N SER A 505 -2.84 2.01 7.11
CA SER A 505 -3.02 2.06 8.56
C SER A 505 -1.71 2.38 9.28
N ILE A 506 -1.78 3.07 10.42
CA ILE A 506 -0.62 3.57 11.18
C ILE A 506 -0.87 3.33 12.68
N LEU A 507 -0.01 2.55 13.34
CA LEU A 507 0.03 2.46 14.80
C LEU A 507 0.44 3.81 15.39
N LEU A 508 -0.31 4.30 16.38
CA LEU A 508 -0.05 5.56 17.08
C LEU A 508 0.68 5.33 18.41
N PRO A 509 1.36 6.36 18.96
CA PRO A 509 2.09 6.25 20.23
C PRO A 509 1.23 5.87 21.44
N ASP A 510 -0.08 6.09 21.39
CA ASP A 510 -0.99 5.72 22.47
C ASP A 510 -1.51 4.28 22.36
N GLY A 511 -1.10 3.52 21.34
CA GLY A 511 -1.55 2.15 21.08
C GLY A 511 -2.86 2.06 20.27
N ARG A 512 -3.44 3.17 19.81
CA ARG A 512 -4.53 3.14 18.83
C ARG A 512 -3.98 3.03 17.41
N VAL A 513 -4.83 2.71 16.43
CA VAL A 513 -4.42 2.61 15.02
C VAL A 513 -5.26 3.57 14.17
N MET A 514 -4.60 4.44 13.41
CA MET A 514 -5.25 5.33 12.44
C MET A 514 -5.39 4.64 11.09
N PHE A 515 -6.54 4.80 10.44
CA PHE A 515 -6.81 4.31 9.09
C PHE A 515 -7.21 5.46 8.15
N PHE A 516 -6.70 5.42 6.92
CA PHE A 516 -6.91 6.49 5.93
C PHE A 516 -7.14 5.93 4.53
N GLY A 517 -7.64 6.80 3.65
CA GLY A 517 -7.78 6.54 2.22
C GLY A 517 -8.90 5.57 1.86
N SER A 518 -9.12 5.46 0.55
CA SER A 518 -9.91 4.47 -0.21
C SER A 518 -10.25 5.15 -1.53
N ASP A 519 -9.85 4.57 -2.66
CA ASP A 519 -10.06 5.14 -3.99
C ASP A 519 -10.83 4.16 -4.90
N SER A 520 -12.09 3.93 -4.54
CA SER A 520 -13.01 3.09 -5.31
C SER A 520 -13.15 3.60 -6.74
N LEU A 521 -13.14 2.68 -7.71
CA LEU A 521 -13.30 3.07 -9.12
C LEU A 521 -14.73 3.55 -9.43
N TYR A 522 -15.72 2.95 -8.75
CA TYR A 522 -17.14 3.26 -8.92
C TYR A 522 -17.79 3.64 -7.59
N ALA A 523 -18.85 4.44 -7.66
CA ALA A 523 -19.64 4.86 -6.50
C ALA A 523 -20.88 3.99 -6.25
N ASP A 524 -21.13 3.00 -7.11
CA ASP A 524 -22.32 2.15 -7.05
C ASP A 524 -22.03 0.72 -7.48
N LYS A 525 -22.77 -0.23 -6.89
CA LYS A 525 -22.69 -1.67 -7.18
C LYS A 525 -22.85 -2.04 -8.65
N ALA A 526 -23.60 -1.26 -9.43
CA ALA A 526 -23.78 -1.50 -10.86
C ALA A 526 -22.59 -1.01 -11.72
N ASN A 527 -21.61 -0.35 -11.11
CA ASN A 527 -20.41 0.21 -11.76
C ASN A 527 -20.73 1.24 -12.85
N THR A 528 -21.66 2.15 -12.56
CA THR A 528 -22.17 3.12 -13.55
C THR A 528 -21.73 4.56 -13.28
N LYS A 529 -21.38 4.88 -12.03
CA LYS A 529 -20.96 6.22 -11.59
C LYS A 529 -19.51 6.20 -11.14
N PRO A 530 -18.71 7.24 -11.48
CA PRO A 530 -17.34 7.32 -11.01
C PRO A 530 -17.29 7.41 -9.49
N GLY A 531 -16.33 6.71 -8.89
CA GLY A 531 -16.07 6.76 -7.46
C GLY A 531 -15.65 8.14 -6.99
N LYS A 532 -15.75 8.34 -5.67
CA LYS A 532 -15.18 9.49 -4.95
C LYS A 532 -14.19 8.97 -3.94
N PHE A 533 -13.06 9.65 -3.80
CA PHE A 533 -12.04 9.31 -2.82
C PHE A 533 -12.60 9.46 -1.40
N GLU A 534 -12.30 8.52 -0.53
CA GLU A 534 -12.68 8.55 0.89
C GLU A 534 -11.75 9.48 1.68
N GLN A 535 -12.30 10.58 2.17
CA GLN A 535 -11.54 11.59 2.92
C GLN A 535 -11.65 11.41 4.44
N ARG A 536 -12.55 10.53 4.92
CA ARG A 536 -12.67 10.23 6.36
C ARG A 536 -11.51 9.36 6.83
N ILE A 537 -11.05 9.70 8.03
CA ILE A 537 -10.06 8.95 8.78
C ILE A 537 -10.78 8.24 9.93
N GLU A 538 -10.34 7.04 10.27
CA GLU A 538 -10.83 6.33 11.44
C GLU A 538 -9.70 6.07 12.43
N ILE A 539 -10.09 5.91 13.69
CA ILE A 539 -9.25 5.40 14.76
C ILE A 539 -9.86 4.11 15.27
N TYR A 540 -9.07 3.04 15.22
CA TYR A 540 -9.37 1.80 15.92
C TYR A 540 -8.70 1.84 17.30
N THR A 541 -9.49 1.60 18.33
CA THR A 541 -9.04 1.39 19.71
C THR A 541 -9.09 -0.10 19.99
N PRO A 542 -7.94 -0.82 20.04
CA PRO A 542 -7.94 -2.27 20.20
C PRO A 542 -8.44 -2.73 21.58
N PRO A 543 -8.78 -4.04 21.73
CA PRO A 543 -9.37 -4.59 22.94
C PRO A 543 -8.55 -4.29 24.22
N TYR A 544 -7.23 -4.25 24.10
CA TYR A 544 -6.31 -4.00 25.21
C TYR A 544 -6.47 -2.62 25.89
N LEU A 545 -7.23 -1.67 25.30
CA LEU A 545 -7.46 -0.33 25.85
C LEU A 545 -8.84 -0.21 26.51
N TYR A 546 -9.64 -1.29 26.45
CA TYR A 546 -10.94 -1.41 27.13
C TYR A 546 -10.87 -2.40 28.31
N ARG A 547 -9.66 -2.61 28.83
CA ARG A 547 -9.37 -3.41 30.04
C ARG A 547 -9.13 -2.47 31.23
N ASP A 548 -8.51 -3.01 32.28
CA ASP A 548 -8.04 -2.24 33.43
C ASP A 548 -6.99 -1.19 33.05
N ALA A 549 -6.48 -0.46 34.05
CA ALA A 549 -5.49 0.58 33.84
C ALA A 549 -4.22 0.07 33.13
N ARG A 550 -3.74 0.82 32.14
CA ARG A 550 -2.50 0.52 31.42
C ARG A 550 -1.24 0.89 32.22
N PRO A 551 -0.10 0.21 32.02
CA PRO A 551 1.14 0.55 32.71
C PRO A 551 1.63 1.96 32.32
N SER A 552 1.97 2.77 33.31
CA SER A 552 2.64 4.06 33.09
C SER A 552 4.10 3.84 32.66
N LEU A 553 4.61 4.66 31.73
CA LEU A 553 6.01 4.62 31.32
C LEU A 553 6.53 6.04 31.06
N SER A 554 7.69 6.39 31.61
CA SER A 554 8.29 7.72 31.48
C SER A 554 9.81 7.69 31.41
N GLY A 555 10.40 8.82 31.03
CA GLY A 555 11.85 9.00 30.90
C GLY A 555 12.36 9.08 29.46
N GLY A 556 11.48 8.99 28.46
CA GLY A 556 11.80 9.31 27.07
C GLY A 556 11.69 10.82 26.76
N PRO A 557 12.18 11.27 25.59
CA PRO A 557 12.92 10.48 24.62
C PRO A 557 14.35 10.15 25.08
N LYS A 558 14.89 8.99 24.67
CA LYS A 558 16.29 8.59 24.95
C LYS A 558 17.03 8.17 23.69
N THR A 559 18.35 8.31 23.69
CA THR A 559 19.21 7.65 22.71
C THR A 559 19.81 6.41 23.35
N ILE A 560 19.70 5.26 22.70
CA ILE A 560 20.25 3.99 23.19
C ILE A 560 20.98 3.31 22.02
N GLU A 561 22.27 3.05 22.20
CA GLU A 561 23.06 2.31 21.21
C GLU A 561 22.66 0.83 21.15
N ARG A 562 22.92 0.20 20.01
CA ARG A 562 22.80 -1.26 19.87
C ARG A 562 23.69 -1.97 20.89
N GLY A 563 23.12 -2.89 21.67
CA GLY A 563 23.79 -3.55 22.79
C GLY A 563 23.80 -2.73 24.09
N GLY A 564 23.38 -1.47 24.06
CA GLY A 564 23.26 -0.61 25.23
C GLY A 564 21.95 -0.80 25.98
N SER A 565 21.90 -0.29 27.21
CA SER A 565 20.73 -0.37 28.08
C SER A 565 20.31 1.02 28.58
N ALA A 566 19.02 1.19 28.86
CA ALA A 566 18.53 2.38 29.57
C ALA A 566 17.36 2.04 30.49
N THR A 567 17.27 2.75 31.61
CA THR A 567 16.18 2.63 32.57
C THR A 567 15.06 3.63 32.27
N PHE A 568 13.81 3.17 32.35
CA PHE A 568 12.59 3.95 32.24
C PHE A 568 11.77 3.80 33.52
N ALA A 569 11.19 4.91 33.98
CA ALA A 569 10.41 4.92 35.21
C ALA A 569 8.98 4.45 34.96
N THR A 570 8.52 3.51 35.79
CA THR A 570 7.16 2.99 35.80
C THR A 570 6.78 2.60 37.22
N GLN A 571 5.54 2.89 37.62
CA GLN A 571 4.99 2.43 38.91
C GLN A 571 4.58 0.96 38.87
N HIS A 572 4.57 0.35 37.69
CA HIS A 572 4.05 -0.98 37.41
C HIS A 572 5.17 -1.97 37.06
N ALA A 573 6.40 -1.71 37.53
CA ALA A 573 7.58 -2.46 37.11
C ALA A 573 7.45 -3.97 37.30
N SER A 574 6.76 -4.42 38.35
CA SER A 574 6.57 -5.85 38.65
C SER A 574 5.58 -6.57 37.75
N SER A 575 4.64 -5.86 37.11
CA SER A 575 3.67 -6.47 36.19
C SER A 575 4.10 -6.41 34.73
N VAL A 576 5.12 -5.63 34.38
CA VAL A 576 5.65 -5.56 33.01
C VAL A 576 6.29 -6.89 32.62
N GLU A 577 5.70 -7.54 31.61
CA GLU A 577 6.17 -8.83 31.09
C GLU A 577 7.07 -8.65 29.86
N SER A 578 6.76 -7.66 29.02
CA SER A 578 7.48 -7.48 27.76
C SER A 578 7.74 -6.02 27.42
N ALA A 579 8.81 -5.80 26.64
CA ALA A 579 9.13 -4.52 26.04
C ALA A 579 9.35 -4.69 24.54
N ARG A 580 8.75 -3.78 23.75
CA ARG A 580 8.84 -3.78 22.29
C ARG A 580 9.31 -2.43 21.79
N LEU A 581 10.32 -2.48 20.92
CA LEU A 581 10.82 -1.34 20.18
C LEU A 581 10.24 -1.41 18.76
N ILE A 582 9.23 -0.58 18.50
CA ILE A 582 8.44 -0.61 17.25
C ILE A 582 8.85 0.55 16.36
N ARG A 583 9.31 0.24 15.15
CA ARG A 583 9.62 1.27 14.15
C ARG A 583 8.32 1.86 13.61
N PRO A 584 8.17 3.20 13.53
CA PRO A 584 6.95 3.81 13.04
C PRO A 584 6.70 3.48 11.57
N SER A 585 5.44 3.19 11.24
CA SER A 585 4.99 2.89 9.88
C SER A 585 5.21 4.05 8.91
N ALA A 586 5.50 3.70 7.66
CA ALA A 586 5.39 4.55 6.50
C ALA A 586 4.59 3.79 5.42
N SER A 587 3.27 3.98 5.40
CA SER A 587 2.32 3.13 4.66
C SER A 587 1.80 3.78 3.39
N THR A 588 1.77 3.03 2.30
CA THR A 588 1.04 3.36 1.07
C THR A 588 0.83 2.11 0.21
N HIS A 589 -0.22 2.06 -0.61
CA HIS A 589 -0.40 0.99 -1.62
C HIS A 589 -0.20 -0.44 -1.06
N VAL A 590 -0.75 -0.70 0.13
CA VAL A 590 -0.65 -2.01 0.81
C VAL A 590 0.80 -2.41 1.21
N THR A 591 1.73 -1.46 1.15
CA THR A 591 3.16 -1.64 1.38
C THR A 591 3.62 -0.77 2.56
N ASP A 592 4.29 -1.40 3.53
CA ASP A 592 4.98 -0.75 4.63
C ASP A 592 6.22 -1.59 4.96
N VAL A 593 7.39 -1.10 4.55
CA VAL A 593 8.68 -1.77 4.80
C VAL A 593 9.38 -1.24 6.06
N ASP A 594 8.81 -0.21 6.69
CA ASP A 594 9.38 0.43 7.89
C ASP A 594 8.91 -0.28 9.15
N GLN A 595 7.62 -0.61 9.28
CA GLN A 595 7.12 -1.22 10.52
C GLN A 595 7.82 -2.54 10.85
N LYS A 596 8.34 -2.63 12.07
CA LYS A 596 8.83 -3.87 12.70
C LYS A 596 8.84 -3.70 14.20
N SER A 597 8.53 -4.76 14.93
CA SER A 597 8.54 -4.79 16.39
C SER A 597 9.68 -5.67 16.88
N ILE A 598 10.62 -5.08 17.62
CA ILE A 598 11.83 -5.75 18.10
C ILE A 598 11.66 -6.01 19.60
N ALA A 599 11.80 -7.26 20.02
CA ALA A 599 11.80 -7.61 21.44
C ALA A 599 13.06 -7.05 22.13
N LEU A 600 12.89 -6.46 23.32
CA LEU A 600 14.00 -6.00 24.15
C LEU A 600 14.17 -6.92 25.36
N ALA A 601 15.41 -7.17 25.75
CA ALA A 601 15.67 -7.79 27.05
C ALA A 601 15.32 -6.79 28.15
N LEU A 602 14.57 -7.25 29.16
CA LEU A 602 14.03 -6.41 30.23
C LEU A 602 14.50 -6.90 31.60
N LYS A 603 14.82 -5.96 32.48
CA LYS A 603 15.13 -6.20 33.89
C LYS A 603 14.35 -5.22 34.77
N THR A 604 13.60 -5.72 35.74
CA THR A 604 12.93 -4.89 36.74
C THR A 604 13.94 -4.30 37.73
N THR A 605 13.70 -3.07 38.14
CA THR A 605 14.54 -2.30 39.07
C THR A 605 13.66 -1.60 40.10
N LYS A 606 14.25 -1.09 41.19
CA LYS A 606 13.49 -0.31 42.19
C LYS A 606 12.83 0.93 41.59
N ASP A 607 13.45 1.50 40.55
CA ASP A 607 13.05 2.78 39.96
C ASP A 607 12.26 2.61 38.64
N GLY A 608 11.90 1.38 38.27
CA GLY A 608 11.19 1.07 37.02
C GLY A 608 11.75 -0.15 36.28
N ILE A 609 11.93 -0.05 34.98
CA ILE A 609 12.46 -1.12 34.13
C ILE A 609 13.72 -0.70 33.38
N THR A 610 14.66 -1.60 33.20
CA THR A 610 15.83 -1.41 32.32
C THR A 610 15.68 -2.28 31.09
N VAL A 611 15.72 -1.67 29.92
CA VAL A 611 15.64 -2.37 28.63
C VAL A 611 17.01 -2.37 27.94
N THR A 612 17.31 -3.43 27.17
CA THR A 612 18.56 -3.55 26.40
C THR A 612 18.24 -3.75 24.93
N VAL A 613 18.83 -2.91 24.08
CA VAL A 613 18.66 -2.95 22.62
C VAL A 613 19.53 -4.07 22.03
N PRO A 614 19.01 -4.93 21.13
CA PRO A 614 19.82 -5.95 20.46
C PRO A 614 21.03 -5.36 19.71
N LYS A 615 22.11 -6.15 19.57
CA LYS A 615 23.36 -5.71 18.92
C LYS A 615 23.29 -5.66 17.40
N ASN A 616 22.46 -6.49 16.78
CA ASN A 616 22.43 -6.65 15.33
C ASN A 616 21.86 -5.40 14.65
N ARG A 617 22.68 -4.72 13.83
CA ARG A 617 22.30 -3.51 13.08
C ARG A 617 21.28 -3.74 11.97
N ASN A 618 21.21 -4.95 11.43
CA ASN A 618 20.24 -5.29 10.38
C ASN A 618 18.84 -5.49 10.98
N LEU A 619 18.79 -6.07 12.20
CA LEU A 619 17.59 -6.15 13.01
C LEU A 619 17.15 -4.75 13.50
N VAL A 620 18.07 -4.05 14.17
CA VAL A 620 17.86 -2.73 14.76
C VAL A 620 18.48 -1.65 13.88
N GLN A 621 17.80 -1.36 12.78
CA GLN A 621 18.17 -0.26 11.87
C GLN A 621 18.30 1.05 12.65
N SER A 622 19.21 1.93 12.25
CA SER A 622 19.30 3.26 12.87
C SER A 622 18.02 4.07 12.60
N GLY A 623 17.62 4.90 13.55
CA GLY A 623 16.40 5.69 13.46
C GLY A 623 15.65 5.82 14.79
N TRP A 624 14.40 6.26 14.70
CA TRP A 624 13.51 6.43 15.84
C TRP A 624 12.47 5.32 15.91
N TYR A 625 12.15 4.96 17.15
CA TYR A 625 11.26 3.88 17.51
C TYR A 625 10.33 4.30 18.66
N MET A 626 9.17 3.69 18.71
CA MET A 626 8.27 3.70 19.85
C MET A 626 8.63 2.55 20.79
N LEU A 627 8.99 2.85 22.04
CA LEU A 627 9.15 1.86 23.10
C LEU A 627 7.82 1.70 23.83
N PHE A 628 7.21 0.53 23.68
CA PHE A 628 6.07 0.08 24.46
C PHE A 628 6.50 -0.93 25.51
N VAL A 629 5.85 -0.90 26.67
CA VAL A 629 5.92 -2.00 27.64
C VAL A 629 4.53 -2.55 27.86
N THR A 630 4.42 -3.87 27.98
CA THR A 630 3.14 -4.56 28.07
C THR A 630 3.14 -5.38 29.36
N ASP A 631 2.07 -5.26 30.14
CA ASP A 631 1.90 -6.00 31.37
C ASP A 631 1.47 -7.47 31.14
N ASP A 632 1.37 -8.22 32.23
CA ASP A 632 0.96 -9.63 32.26
C ASP A 632 -0.50 -9.88 31.84
N GLN A 633 -1.29 -8.82 31.62
CA GLN A 633 -2.63 -8.87 31.04
C GLN A 633 -2.64 -8.49 29.55
N GLY A 634 -1.48 -8.25 28.93
CA GLY A 634 -1.39 -7.84 27.53
C GLY A 634 -1.78 -6.38 27.28
N THR A 635 -1.80 -5.53 28.32
CA THR A 635 -2.15 -4.11 28.19
C THR A 635 -0.87 -3.28 27.96
N PRO A 636 -0.73 -2.56 26.83
CA PRO A 636 0.46 -1.78 26.53
C PRO A 636 0.44 -0.40 27.19
N SER A 637 1.60 0.12 27.57
CA SER A 637 1.81 1.52 27.96
C SER A 637 1.58 2.47 26.78
N GLU A 638 1.51 3.78 27.02
CA GLU A 638 1.85 4.72 25.95
C GLU A 638 3.34 4.59 25.61
N ALA A 639 3.69 4.87 24.36
CA ALA A 639 5.05 4.75 23.88
C ALA A 639 5.95 5.87 24.41
N GLN A 640 7.21 5.53 24.65
CA GLN A 640 8.29 6.49 24.80
C GLN A 640 9.19 6.45 23.55
N TRP A 641 9.57 7.60 23.01
CA TRP A 641 10.43 7.64 21.83
C TRP A 641 11.88 7.25 22.16
N VAL A 642 12.46 6.37 21.36
CA VAL A 642 13.86 5.96 21.48
C VAL A 642 14.56 6.15 20.14
N LYS A 643 15.71 6.81 20.16
CA LYS A 643 16.62 6.91 19.01
C LYS A 643 17.70 5.84 19.13
N VAL A 644 17.90 5.06 18.07
CA VAL A 644 19.03 4.15 17.93
C VAL A 644 20.01 4.78 16.92
N PRO A 645 21.24 5.16 17.35
CA PRO A 645 22.28 5.72 16.47
C PRO A 645 22.70 4.78 15.35
#